data_AF-A0A542AJF6-F1
#
_entry.id   AF-A0A542AJF6-F1
#
_cell.length_a   1.000
_cell.length_b   1.000
_cell.length_c   1.000
_cell.angle_alpha   90.00
_cell.angle_beta   90.00
_cell.angle_gamma   90.00
#
_symmetry.space_group_name_H-M   'P 1'
#
loop_
_entity.id
_entity.type
_entity.pdbx_description
1 polymer ?
#
loop_
_entity_poly.entity_id
_entity_poly.type
_entity_poly.pdbx_seq_one_letter_code
_entity_poly.pdbx_strand_id
1 'polypeptide(L)'
;MLKKLFADKRANARRAVIAVLAVGFLIFVYFINQVQKPELVTTVGRTFERAKVVEVVKDNLQEDGRRYGEQTVRLLMLSGLQKGETVEATSSAGYLFGAGCTPGMEVITIQSVSGDISVTSVYSANREPVVYAFVLLFFLILCVIGGKQGVKASIGLIFTLACIILLYIPLIFRGFSPFWAAVLVAIVTTLVTMYLIGGPSKKTACAIVGSIAGVIIAGLAATGFGYFAGISGNNVSDIENLLFLGENTKIQVSGLLFSGLLIASLGAVMDVAISVASTINEIQEQNPSLSRMELFRSGISVGRDMMGTMSNTLILAFAGGSVSVLVTNYVYNLPYVQIINSYGIGIEIMQAFSGSMGVVLTVPIVAAVSAFSMASAHTGPVPAEETGAGPLTQAEAFAAPPEEEALQVTEKPALSENPDAFRELFILVKRKAAPVIRGYWKPAVAVICLLILVFCGSRFYAVYSDYENGRKEYEKAAQTMSEPFPPSSSAAARQSGVPVTPAADGFAFDYQKLTAQNSDAVGWLRLPKTNLSYPIVQGKDNAYYLNHTFYKNNSSMGAIFLDYRIESGPGSKNSIVYGHNMRSGAMFAALCNFREKGYYEQHPEMELYSKAGKADCKIFSVHEAKPDSETYTYSFSDQSSYGSYLQKMKKLSLYDTGVETNAESRILTLSTCVNDARDMRFVVHAVIL
;
A
#
# COMPACT_ATOMS: atom_id res chain seq x y z
N MET A 1 45.52 -19.00 18.75
CA MET A 1 44.43 -17.99 18.66
C MET A 1 43.81 -17.66 20.02
N LEU A 2 43.41 -18.64 20.84
CA LEU A 2 42.85 -18.41 22.19
C LEU A 2 43.81 -17.71 23.19
N LYS A 3 45.11 -18.04 23.21
CA LYS A 3 46.09 -17.38 24.10
C LYS A 3 46.25 -15.86 23.88
N LYS A 4 46.07 -15.37 22.64
CA LYS A 4 46.07 -13.92 22.34
C LYS A 4 44.75 -13.24 22.73
N LEU A 5 43.64 -13.98 22.75
CA LEU A 5 42.32 -13.44 23.12
C LEU A 5 42.23 -13.08 24.61
N PHE A 6 42.98 -13.79 25.46
CA PHE A 6 42.95 -13.68 26.92
C PHE A 6 44.15 -12.92 27.54
N ALA A 7 45.01 -12.29 26.75
CA ALA A 7 46.19 -11.60 27.26
C ALA A 7 45.87 -10.30 28.04
N ASP A 8 44.76 -9.63 27.74
CA ASP A 8 44.36 -8.36 28.37
C ASP A 8 43.30 -8.58 29.47
N LYS A 9 43.74 -8.48 30.73
CA LYS A 9 42.88 -8.69 31.91
C LYS A 9 41.67 -7.74 31.97
N ARG A 10 41.80 -6.48 31.53
CA ARG A 10 40.70 -5.50 31.56
C ARG A 10 39.68 -5.77 30.46
N ALA A 11 40.14 -6.11 29.26
CA ALA A 11 39.26 -6.51 28.17
C ALA A 11 38.49 -7.80 28.49
N ASN A 12 39.14 -8.77 29.15
CA ASN A 12 38.50 -10.01 29.59
C ASN A 12 37.48 -9.78 30.69
N ALA A 13 37.77 -8.93 31.68
CA ALA A 13 36.82 -8.56 32.73
C ALA A 13 35.56 -7.91 32.13
N ARG A 14 35.71 -7.00 31.16
CA ARG A 14 34.57 -6.40 30.44
C ARG A 14 33.76 -7.44 29.68
N ARG A 15 34.42 -8.36 28.96
CA ARG A 15 33.75 -9.46 28.25
C ARG A 15 33.00 -10.39 29.21
N ALA A 16 33.58 -10.69 30.37
CA ALA A 16 32.94 -11.52 31.40
C ALA A 16 31.69 -10.85 31.96
N VAL A 17 31.75 -9.55 32.27
CA VAL A 17 30.57 -8.79 32.72
C VAL A 17 29.46 -8.80 31.67
N ILE A 18 29.80 -8.54 30.39
CA ILE A 18 28.83 -8.58 29.30
C ILE A 18 28.23 -9.98 29.14
N ALA A 19 29.04 -11.04 29.25
CA ALA A 19 28.56 -12.42 29.16
C ALA A 19 27.59 -12.75 30.31
N VAL A 20 27.91 -12.34 31.54
CA VAL A 20 27.02 -12.52 32.70
C VAL A 20 25.70 -11.76 32.52
N LEU A 21 25.76 -10.51 32.06
CA LEU A 21 24.55 -9.72 31.77
C LEU A 21 23.72 -10.34 30.65
N ALA A 22 24.36 -10.87 29.61
CA ALA A 22 23.67 -11.54 28.50
C ALA A 22 22.99 -12.84 28.97
N VAL A 23 23.67 -13.66 29.79
CA VAL A 23 23.08 -14.87 30.38
C VAL A 23 21.92 -14.50 31.30
N GLY A 24 22.09 -13.50 32.17
CA GLY A 24 21.03 -12.99 33.02
C GLY A 24 19.82 -12.48 32.23
N PHE A 25 20.06 -11.77 31.13
CA PHE A 25 19.02 -11.30 30.21
C PHE A 25 18.30 -12.47 29.52
N LEU A 26 19.02 -13.48 29.04
CA LEU A 26 18.41 -14.68 28.43
C LEU A 26 17.59 -15.47 29.42
N ILE A 27 18.05 -15.61 30.68
CA ILE A 27 17.29 -16.24 31.76
C ILE A 27 16.02 -15.45 32.05
N PHE A 28 16.13 -14.11 32.15
CA PHE A 28 14.98 -13.23 32.35
C PHE A 28 13.96 -13.35 31.22
N VAL A 29 14.42 -13.32 29.96
CA VAL A 29 13.58 -13.53 28.78
C VAL A 29 12.94 -14.93 28.79
N TYR A 30 13.68 -15.97 29.16
CA TYR A 30 13.12 -17.32 29.28
C TYR A 30 11.96 -17.36 30.29
N PHE A 31 12.17 -16.84 31.50
CA PHE A 31 11.11 -16.79 32.51
C PHE A 31 9.92 -15.92 32.08
N ILE A 32 10.17 -14.80 31.39
CA ILE A 32 9.08 -13.96 30.88
C ILE A 32 8.36 -14.59 29.68
N ASN A 33 8.92 -15.59 28.99
CA ASN A 33 8.16 -16.29 27.95
C ASN A 33 7.30 -17.43 28.50
N GLN A 34 7.46 -17.81 29.78
CA GLN A 34 6.61 -18.79 30.45
C GLN A 34 5.23 -18.20 30.79
N VAL A 35 4.37 -18.12 29.79
CA VAL A 35 3.00 -17.61 29.92
C VAL A 35 2.01 -18.60 29.34
N GLN A 36 0.97 -18.92 30.11
CA GLN A 36 -0.18 -19.64 29.59
C GLN A 36 -1.03 -18.68 28.77
N LYS A 37 -1.10 -18.94 27.46
CA LYS A 37 -1.96 -18.20 26.54
C LYS A 37 -3.37 -18.82 26.62
N PRO A 38 -4.41 -18.03 26.91
CA PRO A 38 -5.78 -18.52 26.85
C PRO A 38 -6.08 -18.90 25.40
N GLU A 39 -6.79 -20.00 25.21
CA GLU A 39 -7.21 -20.46 23.90
C GLU A 39 -8.43 -19.63 23.47
N LEU A 40 -8.18 -18.50 22.82
CA LEU A 40 -9.23 -17.57 22.36
C LEU A 40 -9.89 -18.00 21.05
N VAL A 41 -9.23 -18.90 20.31
CA VAL A 41 -9.72 -19.52 19.09
C VAL A 41 -9.39 -20.99 19.18
N THR A 42 -10.39 -21.86 19.13
CA THR A 42 -10.18 -23.31 19.15
C THR A 42 -9.56 -23.73 17.81
N THR A 43 -8.33 -24.21 17.87
CA THR A 43 -7.69 -24.89 16.73
C THR A 43 -7.75 -26.41 16.89
N VAL A 44 -8.48 -26.90 17.89
CA VAL A 44 -8.72 -28.33 18.10
C VAL A 44 -9.35 -28.94 16.85
N GLY A 45 -8.62 -29.85 16.21
CA GLY A 45 -9.00 -30.48 14.95
C GLY A 45 -8.68 -29.67 13.69
N ARG A 46 -8.09 -28.47 13.79
CA ARG A 46 -7.70 -27.62 12.65
C ARG A 46 -6.18 -27.47 12.54
N THR A 47 -5.60 -27.93 11.43
CA THR A 47 -4.16 -27.71 11.14
C THR A 47 -3.96 -26.88 9.88
N PHE A 48 -2.86 -26.11 9.84
CA PHE A 48 -2.43 -25.37 8.66
C PHE A 48 -1.29 -26.12 7.99
N GLU A 49 -1.51 -26.55 6.75
CA GLU A 49 -0.61 -27.45 6.05
C GLU A 49 -0.23 -26.90 4.67
N ARG A 50 0.95 -27.28 4.18
CA ARG A 50 1.40 -26.94 2.82
C ARG A 50 0.81 -27.93 1.84
N ALA A 51 0.32 -27.44 0.72
CA ALA A 51 -0.16 -28.26 -0.37
C ALA A 51 0.22 -27.66 -1.74
N LYS A 52 0.14 -28.49 -2.77
CA LYS A 52 0.37 -28.08 -4.16
C LYS A 52 -0.86 -28.39 -5.00
N VAL A 53 -1.35 -27.40 -5.74
CA VAL A 53 -2.48 -27.57 -6.66
C VAL A 53 -2.06 -28.50 -7.78
N VAL A 54 -2.71 -29.66 -7.87
CA VAL A 54 -2.51 -30.63 -8.96
C VAL A 54 -3.37 -30.23 -10.15
N GLU A 55 -4.64 -29.97 -9.90
CA GLU A 55 -5.61 -29.58 -10.92
C GLU A 55 -6.73 -28.73 -10.32
N VAL A 56 -7.35 -27.95 -11.19
CA VAL A 56 -8.59 -27.21 -10.90
C VAL A 56 -9.74 -28.06 -11.41
N VAL A 57 -10.52 -28.63 -10.50
CA VAL A 57 -11.68 -29.49 -10.83
C VAL A 57 -12.83 -28.64 -11.34
N LYS A 58 -13.10 -27.53 -10.65
CA LYS A 58 -14.12 -26.56 -11.04
C LYS A 58 -13.56 -25.17 -10.87
N ASP A 59 -13.43 -24.46 -11.97
CA ASP A 59 -13.06 -23.06 -11.95
C ASP A 59 -14.26 -22.17 -11.57
N ASN A 60 -13.97 -21.05 -10.92
CA ASN A 60 -14.94 -20.06 -10.48
C ASN A 60 -14.71 -18.69 -11.14
N LEU A 61 -13.91 -18.68 -12.20
CA LEU A 61 -13.71 -17.56 -13.09
C LEU A 61 -14.96 -17.37 -13.96
N GLN A 62 -15.58 -16.21 -13.84
CA GLN A 62 -16.74 -15.83 -14.64
C GLN A 62 -16.29 -15.22 -15.98
N GLU A 63 -17.23 -15.11 -16.91
CA GLU A 63 -17.00 -14.50 -18.22
C GLU A 63 -16.49 -13.05 -18.10
N ASP A 64 -16.81 -12.35 -17.01
CA ASP A 64 -16.34 -10.99 -16.71
C ASP A 64 -14.85 -10.87 -16.29
N GLY A 65 -14.14 -12.00 -16.26
CA GLY A 65 -12.73 -12.09 -15.86
C GLY A 65 -12.51 -12.03 -14.35
N ARG A 66 -13.57 -12.01 -13.53
CA ARG A 66 -13.49 -12.02 -12.06
C ARG A 66 -13.88 -13.38 -11.51
N ARG A 67 -13.43 -13.67 -10.29
CA ARG A 67 -13.70 -14.95 -9.60
C ARG A 67 -14.75 -14.75 -8.52
N TYR A 68 -15.73 -15.63 -8.46
CA TYR A 68 -16.84 -15.57 -7.51
C TYR A 68 -17.11 -16.91 -6.83
N GLY A 69 -17.64 -16.91 -5.62
CA GLY A 69 -17.91 -18.16 -4.89
C GLY A 69 -16.62 -18.95 -4.58
N GLU A 70 -16.66 -20.26 -4.82
CA GLU A 70 -15.53 -21.16 -4.51
C GLU A 70 -15.06 -21.93 -5.74
N GLN A 71 -13.74 -22.10 -5.82
CA GLN A 71 -13.07 -22.99 -6.75
C GLN A 71 -12.90 -24.36 -6.11
N THR A 72 -13.16 -25.44 -6.83
CA THR A 72 -12.85 -26.81 -6.37
C THR A 72 -11.52 -27.24 -6.97
N VAL A 73 -10.57 -27.65 -6.13
CA VAL A 73 -9.20 -28.00 -6.53
C VAL A 73 -8.77 -29.33 -5.93
N ARG A 74 -7.96 -30.11 -6.66
CA ARG A 74 -7.23 -31.22 -6.06
C ARG A 74 -5.85 -30.77 -5.64
N LEU A 75 -5.51 -31.06 -4.40
CA LEU A 75 -4.27 -30.64 -3.76
C LEU A 75 -3.45 -31.86 -3.37
N LEU A 76 -2.17 -31.87 -3.73
CA LEU A 76 -1.19 -32.79 -3.17
C LEU A 76 -0.67 -32.20 -1.86
N MET A 77 -0.91 -32.90 -0.75
CA MET A 77 -0.46 -32.46 0.57
C MET A 77 1.05 -32.65 0.72
N LEU A 78 1.77 -31.60 1.11
CA LEU A 78 3.24 -31.59 1.30
C LEU A 78 3.64 -31.71 2.78
N SER A 79 2.73 -31.36 3.70
CA SER A 79 2.88 -31.52 5.15
C SER A 79 1.57 -32.02 5.78
N GLY A 80 1.61 -32.31 7.09
CA GLY A 80 0.44 -32.74 7.85
C GLY A 80 0.21 -34.25 7.85
N LEU A 81 -0.93 -34.65 8.40
CA LEU A 81 -1.32 -36.06 8.55
C LEU A 81 -1.51 -36.75 7.19
N GLN A 82 -1.97 -36.02 6.18
CA GLN A 82 -2.24 -36.55 4.83
C GLN A 82 -1.07 -36.32 3.85
N LYS A 83 0.17 -36.13 4.35
CA LYS A 83 1.32 -35.83 3.49
C LYS A 83 1.53 -36.92 2.41
N GLY A 84 1.58 -36.49 1.15
CA GLY A 84 1.71 -37.35 -0.02
C GLY A 84 0.38 -37.78 -0.63
N GLU A 85 -0.74 -37.54 0.04
CA GLU A 85 -2.07 -37.83 -0.47
C GLU A 85 -2.60 -36.65 -1.30
N THR A 86 -3.48 -36.97 -2.26
CA THR A 86 -4.22 -35.95 -3.01
C THR A 86 -5.61 -35.82 -2.42
N VAL A 87 -5.95 -34.62 -1.97
CA VAL A 87 -7.24 -34.30 -1.34
C VAL A 87 -8.00 -33.29 -2.19
N GLU A 88 -9.32 -33.38 -2.22
CA GLU A 88 -10.17 -32.34 -2.78
C GLU A 88 -10.34 -31.21 -1.75
N ALA A 89 -10.25 -29.97 -2.21
CA ALA A 89 -10.38 -28.79 -1.37
C ALA A 89 -11.14 -27.69 -2.10
N THR A 90 -11.73 -26.77 -1.32
CA THR A 90 -12.34 -25.55 -1.87
C THR A 90 -11.49 -24.32 -1.59
N SER A 91 -11.47 -23.39 -2.53
CA SER A 91 -10.78 -22.10 -2.41
C SER A 91 -11.77 -20.96 -2.67
N SER A 92 -12.04 -20.15 -1.65
CA SER A 92 -12.96 -19.03 -1.77
C SER A 92 -12.35 -17.87 -2.59
N ALA A 93 -13.17 -17.17 -3.36
CA ALA A 93 -12.79 -15.96 -4.09
C ALA A 93 -12.78 -14.74 -3.14
N GLY A 94 -11.82 -14.69 -2.23
CA GLY A 94 -11.65 -13.59 -1.28
C GLY A 94 -10.37 -12.78 -1.51
N TYR A 95 -10.39 -11.51 -1.10
CA TYR A 95 -9.20 -10.65 -1.09
C TYR A 95 -8.27 -10.93 0.12
N LEU A 96 -8.85 -11.35 1.24
CA LEU A 96 -8.13 -11.65 2.48
C LEU A 96 -7.85 -13.15 2.68
N PHE A 97 -8.76 -14.00 2.23
CA PHE A 97 -8.71 -15.46 2.37
C PHE A 97 -9.00 -16.14 1.04
N GLY A 98 -8.41 -17.33 0.85
CA GLY A 98 -8.45 -18.09 -0.39
C GLY A 98 -7.37 -17.65 -1.39
N ALA A 99 -7.39 -18.29 -2.56
CA ALA A 99 -6.52 -17.96 -3.68
C ALA A 99 -7.15 -18.40 -5.01
N GLY A 100 -6.99 -17.61 -6.07
CA GLY A 100 -7.26 -18.07 -7.44
C GLY A 100 -6.22 -19.12 -7.84
N CYS A 101 -6.54 -20.39 -7.63
CA CYS A 101 -5.59 -21.48 -7.75
C CYS A 101 -5.34 -21.81 -9.23
N THR A 102 -4.08 -22.08 -9.56
CA THR A 102 -3.67 -22.61 -10.86
C THR A 102 -2.86 -23.89 -10.67
N PRO A 103 -2.88 -24.83 -11.62
CA PRO A 103 -2.06 -26.04 -11.54
C PRO A 103 -0.59 -25.72 -11.29
N GLY A 104 0.01 -26.39 -10.31
CA GLY A 104 1.38 -26.18 -9.86
C GLY A 104 1.57 -25.15 -8.76
N MET A 105 0.55 -24.35 -8.42
CA MET A 105 0.63 -23.34 -7.35
C MET A 105 0.79 -24.00 -5.98
N GLU A 106 1.71 -23.50 -5.15
CA GLU A 106 1.79 -23.87 -3.74
C GLU A 106 0.86 -23.01 -2.89
N VAL A 107 0.09 -23.67 -2.03
CA VAL A 107 -0.93 -23.05 -1.18
C VAL A 107 -0.80 -23.54 0.26
N ILE A 108 -1.33 -22.75 1.19
CA ILE A 108 -1.54 -23.16 2.57
C ILE A 108 -3.01 -23.54 2.70
N THR A 109 -3.28 -24.70 3.28
CA THR A 109 -4.62 -25.24 3.50
C THR A 109 -4.96 -25.31 4.98
N ILE A 110 -6.23 -25.16 5.30
CA ILE A 110 -6.79 -25.53 6.60
C ILE A 110 -7.37 -26.94 6.46
N GLN A 111 -6.89 -27.88 7.27
CA GLN A 111 -7.52 -29.19 7.41
C GLN A 111 -8.30 -29.23 8.71
N SER A 112 -9.60 -29.51 8.64
CA SER A 112 -10.44 -29.79 9.79
C SER A 112 -10.74 -31.28 9.84
N VAL A 113 -10.16 -32.01 10.79
CA VAL A 113 -10.35 -33.46 10.94
C VAL A 113 -11.27 -33.74 12.12
N SER A 114 -12.39 -34.42 11.87
CA SER A 114 -13.33 -34.88 12.89
C SER A 114 -13.70 -36.34 12.63
N GLY A 115 -13.10 -37.26 13.40
CA GLY A 115 -13.18 -38.69 13.12
C GLY A 115 -12.51 -39.04 11.79
N ASP A 116 -13.22 -39.75 10.91
CA ASP A 116 -12.74 -40.12 9.56
C ASP A 116 -13.01 -39.04 8.49
N ILE A 117 -13.68 -37.94 8.85
CA ILE A 117 -14.03 -36.86 7.92
C ILE A 117 -12.97 -35.76 8.01
N SER A 118 -12.21 -35.58 6.92
CA SER A 118 -11.27 -34.45 6.74
C SER A 118 -11.84 -33.45 5.74
N VAL A 119 -12.14 -32.23 6.18
CA VAL A 119 -12.50 -31.11 5.29
C VAL A 119 -11.27 -30.25 5.06
N THR A 120 -10.89 -30.08 3.80
CA THR A 120 -9.74 -29.25 3.41
C THR A 120 -10.22 -28.02 2.66
N SER A 121 -9.74 -26.84 3.06
CA SER A 121 -9.95 -25.60 2.32
C SER A 121 -8.64 -24.83 2.14
N VAL A 122 -8.54 -24.04 1.08
CA VAL A 122 -7.38 -23.20 0.81
C VAL A 122 -7.46 -21.94 1.66
N TYR A 123 -6.46 -21.74 2.53
CA TYR A 123 -6.32 -20.54 3.34
C TYR A 123 -5.79 -19.37 2.52
N SER A 124 -4.66 -19.57 1.84
CA SER A 124 -4.05 -18.58 0.94
C SER A 124 -2.88 -19.17 0.15
N ALA A 125 -2.36 -18.41 -0.82
CA ALA A 125 -1.13 -18.77 -1.53
C ALA A 125 0.08 -18.86 -0.57
N ASN A 126 1.00 -19.80 -0.84
CA ASN A 126 2.23 -19.94 -0.06
C ASN A 126 3.19 -18.77 -0.34
N ARG A 127 3.31 -17.85 0.61
CA ARG A 127 4.19 -16.66 0.51
C ARG A 127 5.51 -16.83 1.26
N GLU A 128 5.67 -17.87 2.07
CA GLU A 128 6.85 -18.07 2.93
C GLU A 128 8.18 -17.97 2.16
N PRO A 129 8.37 -18.65 1.00
CA PRO A 129 9.65 -18.64 0.31
C PRO A 129 10.01 -17.26 -0.24
N VAL A 130 9.02 -16.53 -0.77
CA VAL A 130 9.22 -15.20 -1.34
C VAL A 130 9.55 -14.20 -0.24
N VAL A 131 8.82 -14.23 0.88
CA VAL A 131 9.08 -13.36 2.02
C VAL A 131 10.49 -13.59 2.57
N TYR A 132 10.89 -14.85 2.78
CA TYR A 132 12.24 -15.17 3.27
C TYR A 132 13.33 -14.75 2.27
N ALA A 133 13.10 -14.92 0.96
CA ALA A 133 14.05 -14.49 -0.07
C ALA A 133 14.29 -12.97 -0.03
N PHE A 134 13.24 -12.16 0.08
CA PHE A 134 13.37 -10.71 0.17
C PHE A 134 14.04 -10.25 1.46
N VAL A 135 13.70 -10.87 2.61
CA VAL A 135 14.36 -10.57 3.89
C VAL A 135 15.85 -10.92 3.82
N LEU A 136 16.21 -12.08 3.27
CA LEU A 136 17.60 -12.49 3.12
C LEU A 136 18.35 -11.56 2.15
N LEU A 137 17.73 -11.20 1.03
CA LEU A 137 18.30 -10.26 0.06
C LEU A 137 18.59 -8.90 0.70
N PHE A 138 17.67 -8.38 1.52
CA PHE A 138 17.88 -7.12 2.26
C PHE A 138 19.11 -7.18 3.16
N PHE A 139 19.23 -8.21 4.01
CA PHE A 139 20.39 -8.36 4.88
C PHE A 139 21.69 -8.61 4.11
N LEU A 140 21.63 -9.34 2.99
CA LEU A 140 22.78 -9.56 2.12
C LEU A 140 23.27 -8.24 1.53
N ILE A 141 22.38 -7.42 0.96
CA ILE A 141 22.73 -6.10 0.43
C ILE A 141 23.31 -5.21 1.52
N LEU A 142 22.69 -5.19 2.71
CA LEU A 142 23.18 -4.41 3.85
C LEU A 142 24.59 -4.83 4.27
N CYS A 143 24.88 -6.13 4.31
CA CYS A 143 26.19 -6.66 4.65
C CYS A 143 27.24 -6.41 3.54
N VAL A 144 26.86 -6.53 2.27
CA VAL A 144 27.77 -6.31 1.13
C VAL A 144 28.14 -4.83 1.03
N ILE A 145 27.18 -3.91 1.12
CA ILE A 145 27.42 -2.47 1.01
C ILE A 145 28.05 -1.92 2.30
N GLY A 146 27.52 -2.30 3.47
CA GLY A 146 28.00 -1.80 4.76
C GLY A 146 29.25 -2.52 5.30
N GLY A 147 29.69 -3.60 4.66
CA GLY A 147 30.80 -4.44 5.12
C GLY A 147 30.63 -4.88 6.58
N LYS A 148 31.69 -4.72 7.39
CA LYS A 148 31.65 -5.06 8.83
C LYS A 148 30.60 -4.25 9.61
N GLN A 149 30.36 -2.99 9.23
CA GLN A 149 29.35 -2.17 9.90
C GLN A 149 27.93 -2.61 9.49
N GLY A 150 27.75 -3.01 8.23
CA GLY A 150 26.52 -3.62 7.74
C GLY A 150 26.13 -4.89 8.51
N VAL A 151 27.10 -5.78 8.79
CA VAL A 151 26.87 -6.98 9.62
C VAL A 151 26.45 -6.62 11.04
N LYS A 152 27.12 -5.65 11.69
CA LYS A 152 26.76 -5.23 13.04
C LYS A 152 25.39 -4.56 13.10
N ALA A 153 25.05 -3.73 12.11
CA ALA A 153 23.72 -3.13 11.97
C ALA A 153 22.65 -4.21 11.78
N SER A 154 22.93 -5.24 10.97
CA SER A 154 22.04 -6.39 10.75
C SER A 154 21.75 -7.15 12.05
N ILE A 155 22.80 -7.47 12.82
CA ILE A 155 22.66 -8.11 14.13
C ILE A 155 21.85 -7.24 15.09
N GLY A 156 22.11 -5.93 15.09
CA GLY A 156 21.36 -4.96 15.90
C GLY A 156 19.87 -4.94 15.56
N LEU A 157 19.51 -4.95 14.27
CA LEU A 157 18.11 -4.98 13.83
C LEU A 157 17.40 -6.29 14.22
N ILE A 158 18.07 -7.44 14.03
CA ILE A 158 17.55 -8.75 14.45
C ILE A 158 17.34 -8.78 15.97
N PHE A 159 18.28 -8.23 16.74
CA PHE A 159 18.15 -8.12 18.19
C PHE A 159 16.94 -7.26 18.60
N THR A 160 16.74 -6.10 17.96
CA THR A 160 15.58 -5.25 18.20
C THR A 160 14.27 -5.99 17.94
N LEU A 161 14.17 -6.71 16.80
CA LEU A 161 12.99 -7.50 16.48
C LEU A 161 12.77 -8.64 17.50
N ALA A 162 13.84 -9.32 17.91
CA ALA A 162 13.79 -10.35 18.94
C ALA A 162 13.30 -9.78 20.29
N CYS A 163 13.73 -8.58 20.69
CA CYS A 163 13.21 -7.92 21.90
C CYS A 163 11.73 -7.56 21.77
N ILE A 164 11.25 -7.15 20.59
CA ILE A 164 9.81 -6.90 20.41
C ILE A 164 9.02 -8.20 20.61
N ILE A 165 9.46 -9.31 20.02
CA ILE A 165 8.72 -10.59 20.07
C ILE A 165 8.86 -11.28 21.44
N LEU A 166 10.07 -11.34 21.99
CA LEU A 166 10.40 -12.15 23.16
C LEU A 166 10.42 -11.37 24.48
N LEU A 167 10.43 -10.04 24.45
CA LEU A 167 10.44 -9.21 25.67
C LEU A 167 9.20 -8.33 25.76
N TYR A 168 8.91 -7.52 24.74
CA TYR A 168 7.78 -6.58 24.76
C TYR A 168 6.41 -7.28 24.80
N ILE A 169 6.13 -8.19 23.85
CA ILE A 169 4.83 -8.89 23.80
C ILE A 169 4.54 -9.67 25.11
N PRO A 170 5.48 -10.47 25.66
CA PRO A 170 5.22 -11.19 26.91
C PRO A 170 5.09 -10.30 28.16
N LEU A 171 5.73 -9.12 28.18
CA LEU A 171 5.53 -8.12 29.23
C LEU A 171 4.09 -7.60 29.22
N ILE A 172 3.60 -7.20 28.05
CA ILE A 172 2.22 -6.69 27.90
C ILE A 172 1.22 -7.79 28.24
N PHE A 173 1.49 -9.03 27.82
CA PHE A 173 0.65 -10.16 28.14
C PHE A 173 0.52 -10.41 29.66
N ARG A 174 1.56 -10.09 30.44
CA ARG A 174 1.51 -10.14 31.92
C ARG A 174 0.78 -8.96 32.56
N GLY A 175 0.36 -7.98 31.78
CA GLY A 175 -0.34 -6.79 32.26
C GLY A 175 0.55 -5.61 32.62
N PHE A 176 1.82 -5.63 32.22
CA PHE A 176 2.66 -4.43 32.32
C PHE A 176 2.14 -3.34 31.37
N SER A 177 2.30 -2.08 31.77
CA SER A 177 1.94 -0.93 30.94
C SER A 177 2.71 -0.98 29.61
N PRO A 178 2.02 -0.98 28.45
CA PRO A 178 2.68 -1.02 27.14
C PRO A 178 3.69 0.11 26.94
N PHE A 179 3.36 1.32 27.41
CA PHE A 179 4.23 2.49 27.34
C PHE A 179 5.59 2.21 27.99
N TRP A 180 5.59 1.80 29.26
CA TRP A 180 6.82 1.52 30.01
C TRP A 180 7.54 0.27 29.51
N ALA A 181 6.81 -0.74 29.02
CA ALA A 181 7.40 -1.89 28.37
C ALA A 181 8.16 -1.48 27.10
N ALA A 182 7.62 -0.56 26.29
CA ALA A 182 8.30 -0.02 25.12
C ALA A 182 9.50 0.85 25.50
N VAL A 183 9.42 1.68 26.56
CA VAL A 183 10.59 2.42 27.08
C VAL A 183 11.70 1.44 27.50
N LEU A 184 11.38 0.37 28.22
CA LEU A 184 12.36 -0.65 28.62
C LEU A 184 13.02 -1.30 27.39
N VAL A 185 12.21 -1.70 26.41
CA VAL A 185 12.70 -2.30 25.16
C VAL A 185 13.61 -1.32 24.44
N ALA A 186 13.19 -0.06 24.29
CA ALA A 186 13.99 1.01 23.70
C ALA A 186 15.34 1.19 24.40
N ILE A 187 15.38 1.18 25.73
CA ILE A 187 16.63 1.27 26.50
C ILE A 187 17.54 0.07 26.22
N VAL A 188 17.01 -1.15 26.33
CA VAL A 188 17.79 -2.39 26.13
C VAL A 188 18.32 -2.46 24.70
N THR A 189 17.48 -2.20 23.71
CA THR A 189 17.88 -2.24 22.30
C THR A 189 18.88 -1.13 22.00
N THR A 190 18.67 0.10 22.47
CA THR A 190 19.64 1.20 22.29
C THR A 190 21.00 0.85 22.87
N LEU A 191 21.05 0.31 24.09
CA LEU A 191 22.31 -0.08 24.72
C LEU A 191 23.09 -1.09 23.88
N VAL A 192 22.42 -2.13 23.39
CA VAL A 192 23.04 -3.20 22.61
C VAL A 192 23.42 -2.72 21.20
N THR A 193 22.50 -2.05 20.50
CA THR A 193 22.74 -1.57 19.13
C THR A 193 23.84 -0.52 19.09
N MET A 194 23.83 0.46 20.00
CA MET A 194 24.86 1.50 20.10
C MET A 194 26.21 0.91 20.48
N TYR A 195 26.24 -0.08 21.38
CA TYR A 195 27.49 -0.79 21.71
C TYR A 195 28.05 -1.55 20.50
N LEU A 196 27.20 -2.21 19.71
CA LEU A 196 27.62 -2.93 18.50
C LEU A 196 28.16 -1.97 17.44
N ILE A 197 27.43 -0.88 17.14
CA ILE A 197 27.75 0.04 16.05
C ILE A 197 28.94 0.94 16.42
N GLY A 198 28.82 1.68 17.52
CA GLY A 198 29.78 2.70 17.94
C GLY A 198 30.91 2.18 18.82
N GLY A 199 30.79 0.96 19.36
CA GLY A 199 31.75 0.41 20.31
C GLY A 199 31.72 1.11 21.68
N PRO A 200 32.56 0.65 22.63
CA PRO A 200 32.68 1.28 23.94
C PRO A 200 33.47 2.59 23.85
N SER A 201 32.76 3.70 23.67
CA SER A 201 33.34 5.04 23.53
C SER A 201 32.51 6.11 24.25
N LYS A 202 33.11 7.28 24.53
CA LYS A 202 32.39 8.44 25.12
C LYS A 202 31.24 8.90 24.22
N LYS A 203 31.45 8.93 22.89
CA LYS A 203 30.40 9.28 21.93
C LYS A 203 29.21 8.32 21.98
N THR A 204 29.46 7.01 22.10
CA THR A 204 28.39 6.01 22.22
C THR A 204 27.58 6.22 23.50
N ALA A 205 28.23 6.53 24.62
CA ALA A 205 27.52 6.83 25.88
C ALA A 205 26.65 8.09 25.77
N CYS A 206 27.16 9.15 25.14
CA CYS A 206 26.39 10.38 24.92
C CYS A 206 25.20 10.14 23.98
N ALA A 207 25.39 9.34 22.93
CA ALA A 207 24.32 8.93 22.02
C ALA A 207 23.23 8.13 22.74
N ILE A 208 23.59 7.15 23.58
CA ILE A 208 22.63 6.35 24.36
C ILE A 208 21.77 7.26 25.25
N VAL A 209 22.38 8.18 26.00
CA VAL A 209 21.64 9.09 26.90
C VAL A 209 20.69 9.96 26.10
N GLY A 210 21.16 10.54 25.00
CA GLY A 210 20.33 11.38 24.14
C GLY A 210 19.19 10.61 23.47
N SER A 211 19.44 9.37 23.01
CA SER A 211 18.39 8.56 22.40
C SER A 211 17.30 8.17 23.39
N ILE A 212 17.67 7.76 24.60
CA ILE A 212 16.70 7.43 25.64
C ILE A 212 15.86 8.65 26.01
N ALA A 213 16.50 9.82 26.19
CA ALA A 213 15.79 11.06 26.46
C ALA A 213 14.84 11.44 25.30
N GLY A 214 15.31 11.32 24.05
CA GLY A 214 14.52 11.59 22.85
C GLY A 214 13.26 10.74 22.74
N VAL A 215 13.38 9.43 22.98
CA VAL A 215 12.24 8.50 22.95
C VAL A 215 11.25 8.80 24.08
N ILE A 216 11.73 9.10 25.29
CA ILE A 216 10.85 9.50 26.41
C ILE A 216 10.11 10.80 26.07
N ILE A 217 10.81 11.79 25.48
CA ILE A 217 10.20 13.05 25.05
C ILE A 217 9.14 12.82 23.99
N ALA A 218 9.38 11.96 22.99
CA ALA A 218 8.36 11.60 21.99
C ALA A 218 7.11 10.99 22.65
N GLY A 219 7.30 10.11 23.63
CA GLY A 219 6.22 9.50 24.40
C GLY A 219 5.43 10.51 25.23
N LEU A 220 6.11 11.42 25.91
CA LEU A 220 5.49 12.49 26.70
C LEU A 220 4.72 13.48 25.80
N ALA A 221 5.31 13.86 24.67
CA ALA A 221 4.65 14.71 23.68
C ALA A 221 3.36 14.06 23.15
N ALA A 222 3.40 12.77 22.82
CA ALA A 222 2.23 12.03 22.37
C ALA A 222 1.18 11.89 23.48
N THR A 223 1.59 11.59 24.70
CA THR A 223 0.68 11.49 25.84
C THR A 223 -0.02 12.84 26.10
N GLY A 224 0.73 13.93 26.03
CA GLY A 224 0.19 15.29 26.15
C GLY A 224 -0.79 15.62 25.02
N PHE A 225 -0.39 15.37 23.77
CA PHE A 225 -1.27 15.55 22.62
C PHE A 225 -2.54 14.71 22.77
N GLY A 226 -2.41 13.43 23.11
CA GLY A 226 -3.53 12.52 23.28
C GLY A 226 -4.50 12.98 24.37
N TYR A 227 -3.97 13.46 25.50
CA TYR A 227 -4.78 14.03 26.57
C TYR A 227 -5.58 15.26 26.12
N PHE A 228 -4.94 16.24 25.45
CA PHE A 228 -5.61 17.46 25.01
C PHE A 228 -6.55 17.25 23.81
N ALA A 229 -6.26 16.28 22.95
CA ALA A 229 -7.07 15.96 21.78
C ALA A 229 -8.17 14.91 22.06
N GLY A 230 -8.22 14.34 23.26
CA GLY A 230 -9.13 13.24 23.60
C GLY A 230 -8.84 11.96 22.81
N ILE A 231 -7.57 11.73 22.46
CA ILE A 231 -7.09 10.57 21.71
C ILE A 231 -6.39 9.61 22.67
N SER A 232 -6.83 8.34 22.65
CA SER A 232 -6.23 7.26 23.43
C SER A 232 -6.03 6.02 22.56
N GLY A 233 -5.37 4.98 23.09
CA GLY A 233 -5.28 3.69 22.43
C GLY A 233 -6.62 2.98 22.21
N ASN A 234 -7.72 3.52 22.75
CA ASN A 234 -9.07 3.00 22.51
C ASN A 234 -9.71 3.56 21.23
N ASN A 235 -9.03 4.44 20.51
CA ASN A 235 -9.56 5.09 19.30
C ASN A 235 -8.95 4.54 18.01
N VAL A 236 -8.26 3.39 18.07
CA VAL A 236 -7.61 2.72 16.93
C VAL A 236 -8.62 1.93 16.08
N SER A 237 -8.27 1.64 14.83
CA SER A 237 -9.15 0.95 13.87
C SER A 237 -9.57 -0.46 14.30
N ASP A 238 -8.69 -1.21 14.95
CA ASP A 238 -8.94 -2.61 15.36
C ASP A 238 -9.44 -2.74 16.81
N ILE A 239 -10.06 -1.68 17.34
CA ILE A 239 -10.37 -1.61 18.78
C ILE A 239 -11.30 -2.74 19.26
N GLU A 240 -12.27 -3.18 18.47
CA GLU A 240 -13.19 -4.26 18.87
C GLU A 240 -12.43 -5.57 19.15
N ASN A 241 -11.49 -5.93 18.25
CA ASN A 241 -10.62 -7.08 18.43
C ASN A 241 -9.72 -6.90 19.64
N LEU A 242 -9.15 -5.70 19.83
CA LEU A 242 -8.26 -5.42 20.94
C LEU A 242 -9.00 -5.41 22.29
N LEU A 243 -10.24 -4.93 22.35
CA LEU A 243 -11.08 -4.97 23.55
C LEU A 243 -11.40 -6.42 23.93
N PHE A 244 -11.77 -7.27 22.96
CA PHE A 244 -11.96 -8.70 23.20
C PHE A 244 -10.69 -9.36 23.76
N LEU A 245 -9.52 -9.02 23.23
CA LEU A 245 -8.25 -9.47 23.79
C LEU A 245 -8.03 -8.93 25.21
N GLY A 246 -8.33 -7.66 25.45
CA GLY A 246 -8.19 -7.01 26.76
C GLY A 246 -9.09 -7.60 27.84
N GLU A 247 -10.31 -8.04 27.48
CA GLU A 247 -11.24 -8.69 28.41
C GLU A 247 -10.80 -10.11 28.79
N ASN A 248 -10.19 -10.83 27.84
CA ASN A 248 -9.76 -12.21 28.04
C ASN A 248 -8.28 -12.36 28.45
N THR A 249 -7.55 -11.24 28.57
CA THR A 249 -6.14 -11.21 28.96
C THR A 249 -5.88 -10.06 29.94
N LYS A 250 -4.62 -9.81 30.31
CA LYS A 250 -4.25 -8.65 31.16
C LYS A 250 -3.77 -7.45 30.34
N ILE A 251 -3.94 -7.49 29.02
CA ILE A 251 -3.38 -6.49 28.10
C ILE A 251 -4.09 -5.15 28.27
N GLN A 252 -3.32 -4.09 28.51
CA GLN A 252 -3.84 -2.73 28.62
C GLN A 252 -3.94 -2.06 27.24
N VAL A 253 -5.10 -2.19 26.58
CA VAL A 253 -5.33 -1.73 25.20
C VAL A 253 -5.02 -0.24 25.02
N SER A 254 -5.45 0.61 25.95
CA SER A 254 -5.28 2.08 25.90
C SER A 254 -3.82 2.52 25.71
N GLY A 255 -2.84 1.72 26.16
CA GLY A 255 -1.42 2.05 26.08
C GLY A 255 -0.73 1.64 24.77
N LEU A 256 -1.34 0.75 23.97
CA LEU A 256 -0.71 0.13 22.81
C LEU A 256 -0.31 1.15 21.72
N LEU A 257 -1.15 2.16 21.53
CA LEU A 257 -0.92 3.24 20.58
C LEU A 257 0.38 4.00 20.89
N PHE A 258 0.58 4.38 22.15
CA PHE A 258 1.74 5.16 22.58
C PHE A 258 3.02 4.33 22.55
N SER A 259 2.95 3.05 22.93
CA SER A 259 4.09 2.15 22.81
C SER A 259 4.51 1.86 21.37
N GLY A 260 3.54 1.78 20.45
CA GLY A 260 3.83 1.66 19.02
C GLY A 260 4.63 2.85 18.49
N LEU A 261 4.26 4.08 18.90
CA LEU A 261 5.02 5.29 18.59
C LEU A 261 6.45 5.25 19.13
N LEU A 262 6.64 4.82 20.38
CA LEU A 262 7.99 4.74 20.98
C LEU A 262 8.90 3.78 20.20
N ILE A 263 8.37 2.62 19.80
CA ILE A 263 9.11 1.63 19.02
C ILE A 263 9.41 2.17 17.61
N ALA A 264 8.45 2.85 16.98
CA ALA A 264 8.62 3.42 15.64
C ALA A 264 9.62 4.59 15.62
N SER A 265 9.61 5.46 16.62
CA SER A 265 10.48 6.65 16.68
C SER A 265 11.92 6.34 17.11
N LEU A 266 12.15 5.20 17.75
CA LEU A 266 13.46 4.79 18.28
C LEU A 266 14.56 4.81 17.21
N GLY A 267 14.30 4.28 16.01
CA GLY A 267 15.27 4.24 14.91
C GLY A 267 15.77 5.62 14.54
N ALA A 268 14.84 6.55 14.28
CA ALA A 268 15.17 7.91 13.89
C ALA A 268 15.95 8.67 14.97
N VAL A 269 15.55 8.48 16.24
CA VAL A 269 16.21 9.09 17.40
C VAL A 269 17.62 8.53 17.61
N MET A 270 17.82 7.22 17.41
CA MET A 270 19.14 6.58 17.47
C MET A 270 20.10 7.11 16.40
N ASP A 271 19.64 7.22 15.15
CA ASP A 271 20.48 7.66 14.03
C ASP A 271 20.95 9.10 14.17
N VAL A 272 20.07 10.00 14.63
CA VAL A 272 20.45 11.40 14.92
C VAL A 272 21.42 11.46 16.10
N ALA A 273 21.16 10.71 17.17
CA ALA A 273 22.01 10.77 18.36
C ALA A 273 23.44 10.28 18.08
N ILE A 274 23.61 9.16 17.38
CA ILE A 274 24.95 8.65 17.07
C ILE A 274 25.70 9.56 16.11
N SER A 275 25.00 10.15 15.15
CA SER A 275 25.62 11.04 14.17
C SER A 275 26.11 12.33 14.81
N VAL A 276 25.26 13.01 15.60
CA VAL A 276 25.65 14.23 16.33
C VAL A 276 26.79 13.93 17.31
N ALA A 277 26.69 12.86 18.10
CA ALA A 277 27.74 12.50 19.05
C ALA A 277 29.06 12.15 18.35
N SER A 278 29.01 11.45 17.21
CA SER A 278 30.20 11.10 16.45
C SER A 278 30.85 12.31 15.78
N THR A 279 30.07 13.25 15.27
CA THR A 279 30.62 14.48 14.69
C THR A 279 31.25 15.37 15.76
N ILE A 280 30.64 15.50 16.93
CA ILE A 280 31.26 16.24 18.06
C ILE A 280 32.56 15.56 18.51
N ASN A 281 32.59 14.21 18.54
CA ASN A 281 33.81 13.45 18.82
C ASN A 281 34.94 13.78 17.85
N GLU A 282 34.63 13.77 16.56
CA GLU A 282 35.61 14.02 15.50
C GLU A 282 36.13 15.47 15.55
N ILE A 283 35.24 16.44 15.81
CA ILE A 283 35.63 17.85 15.98
C ILE A 283 36.54 18.02 17.21
N GLN A 284 36.23 17.36 18.32
CA GLN A 284 37.04 17.44 19.54
C GLN A 284 38.39 16.72 19.39
N GLU A 285 38.43 15.60 18.66
CA GLU A 285 39.68 14.88 18.37
C GLU A 285 40.61 15.71 17.46
N GLN A 286 40.07 16.47 16.52
CA GLN A 286 40.84 17.34 15.63
C GLN A 286 41.25 18.66 16.29
N ASN A 287 40.41 19.22 17.17
CA ASN A 287 40.71 20.43 17.91
C ASN A 287 40.38 20.32 19.41
N PRO A 288 41.32 19.79 20.22
CA PRO A 288 41.10 19.58 21.66
C PRO A 288 40.99 20.87 22.49
N SER A 289 41.33 22.02 21.90
CA SER A 289 41.33 23.33 22.57
C SER A 289 39.95 23.98 22.66
N LEU A 290 38.97 23.46 21.91
CA LEU A 290 37.62 24.02 21.82
C LEU A 290 36.91 24.02 23.18
N SER A 291 36.22 25.12 23.47
CA SER A 291 35.38 25.25 24.65
C SER A 291 34.10 24.41 24.53
N ARG A 292 33.48 24.12 25.68
CA ARG A 292 32.18 23.42 25.75
C ARG A 292 31.09 24.10 24.92
N MET A 293 31.06 25.44 24.91
CA MET A 293 30.05 26.20 24.18
C MET A 293 30.26 26.10 22.66
N GLU A 294 31.51 26.11 22.21
CA GLU A 294 31.84 25.93 20.80
C GLU A 294 31.46 24.54 20.31
N LEU A 295 31.81 23.48 21.07
CA LEU A 295 31.40 22.11 20.75
C LEU A 295 29.87 21.96 20.71
N PHE A 296 29.16 22.59 21.66
CA PHE A 296 27.69 22.60 21.66
C PHE A 296 27.13 23.26 20.40
N ARG A 297 27.62 24.45 20.03
CA ARG A 297 27.19 25.18 18.83
C ARG A 297 27.47 24.38 17.55
N SER A 298 28.62 23.73 17.46
CA SER A 298 28.94 22.83 16.35
C SER A 298 27.97 21.66 16.28
N GLY A 299 27.66 21.04 17.42
CA GLY A 299 26.66 19.96 17.53
C GLY A 299 25.27 20.38 17.06
N ILE A 300 24.80 21.57 17.48
CA ILE A 300 23.52 22.14 17.03
C ILE A 300 23.54 22.44 15.53
N SER A 301 24.64 22.98 15.00
CA SER A 301 24.75 23.31 13.57
C SER A 301 24.60 22.06 12.70
N VAL A 302 25.30 20.97 13.05
CA VAL A 302 25.22 19.70 12.33
C VAL A 302 23.84 19.05 12.51
N GLY A 303 23.33 19.04 13.75
CA GLY A 303 22.05 18.44 14.05
C GLY A 303 20.86 19.15 13.38
N ARG A 304 20.96 20.45 13.07
CA ARG A 304 19.91 21.20 12.35
C ARG A 304 19.63 20.61 10.96
N ASP A 305 20.68 20.25 10.22
CA ASP A 305 20.53 19.68 8.88
C ASP A 305 19.98 18.25 8.96
N MET A 306 20.40 17.48 9.97
CA MET A 306 19.96 16.10 10.17
C MET A 306 18.51 16.01 10.63
N MET A 307 18.10 16.86 11.57
CA MET A 307 16.75 16.85 12.15
C MET A 307 15.66 17.05 11.09
N GLY A 308 15.90 17.93 10.10
CA GLY A 308 14.94 18.19 9.02
C GLY A 308 14.67 16.94 8.17
N THR A 309 15.73 16.26 7.74
CA THR A 309 15.61 15.04 6.91
C THR A 309 14.94 13.89 7.67
N MET A 310 15.25 13.71 8.95
CA MET A 310 14.67 12.66 9.78
C MET A 310 13.21 12.95 10.16
N SER A 311 12.86 14.21 10.44
CA SER A 311 11.46 14.61 10.68
C SER A 311 10.58 14.39 9.44
N ASN A 312 11.06 14.80 8.26
CA ASN A 312 10.33 14.55 7.01
C ASN A 312 10.12 13.05 6.76
N THR A 313 11.15 12.24 7.01
CA THR A 313 11.06 10.78 6.86
C THR A 313 9.97 10.21 7.76
N LEU A 314 9.89 10.67 9.01
CA LEU A 314 8.90 10.18 9.96
C LEU A 314 7.48 10.62 9.62
N ILE A 315 7.28 11.90 9.28
CA ILE A 315 5.98 12.44 8.85
C ILE A 315 5.48 11.71 7.60
N LEU A 316 6.36 11.49 6.61
CA LEU A 316 6.02 10.78 5.38
C LEU A 316 5.77 9.29 5.63
N ALA A 317 6.44 8.66 6.60
CA ALA A 317 6.21 7.26 6.96
C ALA A 317 4.79 7.06 7.54
N PHE A 318 4.35 7.94 8.44
CA PHE A 318 2.99 7.92 8.99
C PHE A 318 1.93 8.31 7.95
N ALA A 319 2.17 9.36 7.15
CA ALA A 319 1.30 9.71 6.03
C ALA A 319 1.17 8.57 5.00
N GLY A 320 2.28 7.87 4.74
CA GLY A 320 2.32 6.68 3.89
C GLY A 320 1.51 5.51 4.44
N GLY A 321 1.56 5.29 5.76
CA GLY A 321 0.75 4.27 6.45
C GLY A 321 -0.76 4.52 6.36
N SER A 322 -1.17 5.79 6.25
CA SER A 322 -2.56 6.22 6.21
C SER A 322 -3.11 6.54 4.81
N VAL A 323 -2.38 6.17 3.74
CA VAL A 323 -2.80 6.43 2.35
C VAL A 323 -4.19 5.87 2.03
N SER A 324 -4.52 4.67 2.52
CA SER A 324 -5.85 4.09 2.30
C SER A 324 -6.95 4.97 2.90
N VAL A 325 -6.77 5.45 4.13
CA VAL A 325 -7.70 6.37 4.81
C VAL A 325 -7.80 7.69 4.06
N LEU A 326 -6.68 8.26 3.61
CA LEU A 326 -6.66 9.50 2.82
C LEU A 326 -7.43 9.35 1.51
N VAL A 327 -7.22 8.26 0.77
CA VAL A 327 -7.93 7.97 -0.48
C VAL A 327 -9.41 7.74 -0.21
N THR A 328 -9.76 6.98 0.82
CA THR A 328 -11.15 6.74 1.22
C THR A 328 -11.87 8.05 1.57
N ASN A 329 -11.26 8.91 2.37
CA ASN A 329 -11.82 10.22 2.73
C ASN A 329 -11.99 11.14 1.50
N TYR A 330 -11.03 11.11 0.57
CA TYR A 330 -11.10 11.87 -0.68
C TYR A 330 -12.26 11.39 -1.57
N VAL A 331 -12.41 10.07 -1.74
CA VAL A 331 -13.47 9.48 -2.56
C VAL A 331 -14.85 9.72 -1.95
N TYR A 332 -14.99 9.66 -0.63
CA TYR A 332 -16.25 9.97 0.04
C TYR A 332 -16.56 11.48 0.08
N ASN A 333 -15.66 12.34 -0.41
CA ASN A 333 -15.81 13.79 -0.41
C ASN A 333 -16.23 14.35 0.97
N LEU A 334 -15.60 13.83 2.03
CA LEU A 334 -15.95 14.21 3.40
C LEU A 334 -15.58 15.68 3.66
N PRO A 335 -16.40 16.45 4.40
CA PRO A 335 -16.06 17.82 4.78
C PRO A 335 -14.75 17.86 5.57
N TYR A 336 -13.92 18.88 5.35
CA TYR A 336 -12.66 19.07 6.07
C TYR A 336 -12.82 18.97 7.60
N VAL A 337 -13.92 19.53 8.13
CA VAL A 337 -14.24 19.49 9.57
C VAL A 337 -14.38 18.06 10.07
N GLN A 338 -14.98 17.15 9.30
CA GLN A 338 -15.09 15.74 9.67
C GLN A 338 -13.72 15.04 9.58
N ILE A 339 -12.93 15.34 8.55
CA ILE A 339 -11.61 14.73 8.35
C ILE A 339 -10.67 15.06 9.50
N ILE A 340 -10.55 16.35 9.86
CA ILE A 340 -9.61 16.79 10.91
C ILE A 340 -10.01 16.32 12.31
N ASN A 341 -11.30 16.09 12.55
CA ASN A 341 -11.82 15.55 13.81
C ASN A 341 -11.91 14.01 13.83
N SER A 342 -11.47 13.33 12.76
CA SER A 342 -11.47 11.87 12.74
C SER A 342 -10.31 11.31 13.57
N TYR A 343 -10.57 10.26 14.35
CA TYR A 343 -9.51 9.60 15.14
C TYR A 343 -8.38 9.04 14.27
N GLY A 344 -8.70 8.51 13.08
CA GLY A 344 -7.69 8.00 12.14
C GLY A 344 -6.66 9.06 11.77
N ILE A 345 -7.10 10.24 11.31
CA ILE A 345 -6.18 11.33 10.95
C ILE A 345 -5.54 11.96 12.19
N GLY A 346 -6.29 12.13 13.28
CA GLY A 346 -5.77 12.69 14.52
C GLY A 346 -4.63 11.86 15.12
N ILE A 347 -4.74 10.53 15.10
CA ILE A 347 -3.70 9.60 15.57
C ILE A 347 -2.44 9.71 14.72
N GLU A 348 -2.57 9.72 13.39
CA GLU A 348 -1.43 9.80 12.47
C GLU A 348 -0.68 11.14 12.62
N ILE A 349 -1.42 12.25 12.76
CA ILE A 349 -0.83 13.57 13.06
C ILE A 349 -0.13 13.52 14.42
N MET A 350 -0.77 13.00 15.46
CA MET A 350 -0.17 12.88 16.79
C MET A 350 1.16 12.10 16.72
N GLN A 351 1.19 10.95 16.05
CA GLN A 351 2.38 10.12 15.92
C GLN A 351 3.50 10.81 15.13
N ALA A 352 3.16 11.42 14.00
CA ALA A 352 4.11 12.15 13.16
C ALA A 352 4.77 13.31 13.93
N PHE A 353 3.98 14.18 14.54
CA PHE A 353 4.52 15.36 15.24
C PHE A 353 5.22 15.00 16.55
N SER A 354 4.70 14.05 17.33
CA SER A 354 5.30 13.66 18.60
C SER A 354 6.61 12.91 18.41
N GLY A 355 6.66 12.00 17.43
CA GLY A 355 7.90 11.32 17.05
C GLY A 355 8.95 12.30 16.53
N SER A 356 8.54 13.27 15.69
CA SER A 356 9.46 14.31 15.21
C SER A 356 9.96 15.20 16.34
N MET A 357 9.12 15.52 17.33
CA MET A 357 9.54 16.27 18.52
C MET A 357 10.63 15.54 19.30
N GLY A 358 10.55 14.21 19.41
CA GLY A 358 11.62 13.39 19.98
C GLY A 358 12.94 13.55 19.23
N VAL A 359 12.91 13.48 17.90
CA VAL A 359 14.09 13.68 17.04
C VAL A 359 14.65 15.10 17.20
N VAL A 360 13.78 16.12 17.17
CA VAL A 360 14.15 17.53 17.31
C VAL A 360 14.87 17.81 18.61
N LEU A 361 14.30 17.35 19.73
CA LEU A 361 14.84 17.61 21.06
C LEU A 361 16.01 16.71 21.43
N THR A 362 16.21 15.58 20.72
CA THR A 362 17.40 14.75 20.87
C THR A 362 18.67 15.51 20.51
N VAL A 363 18.64 16.33 19.44
CA VAL A 363 19.80 17.09 18.96
C VAL A 363 20.43 17.96 20.04
N PRO A 364 19.72 18.90 20.69
CA PRO A 364 20.31 19.74 21.73
C PRO A 364 20.74 18.93 22.96
N ILE A 365 20.04 17.85 23.31
CA ILE A 365 20.41 16.99 24.44
C ILE A 365 21.74 16.30 24.16
N VAL A 366 21.87 15.63 23.00
CA VAL A 366 23.11 14.95 22.60
C VAL A 366 24.25 15.95 22.47
N ALA A 367 24.00 17.11 21.87
CA ALA A 367 25.01 18.16 21.74
C ALA A 367 25.52 18.64 23.11
N ALA A 368 24.63 18.86 24.07
CA ALA A 368 24.98 19.30 25.42
C ALA A 368 25.75 18.22 26.19
N VAL A 369 25.25 16.98 26.18
CA VAL A 369 25.88 15.85 26.88
C VAL A 369 27.26 15.54 26.28
N SER A 370 27.38 15.56 24.96
CA SER A 370 28.67 15.35 24.26
C SER A 370 29.64 16.48 24.56
N ALA A 371 29.22 17.75 24.44
CA ALA A 371 30.08 18.89 24.75
C ALA A 371 30.58 18.84 26.20
N PHE A 372 29.72 18.50 27.16
CA PHE A 372 30.12 18.40 28.57
C PHE A 372 31.05 17.22 28.83
N SER A 373 30.77 16.04 28.27
CA SER A 373 31.53 14.82 28.52
C SER A 373 32.89 14.78 27.79
N MET A 374 33.04 15.53 26.71
CA MET A 374 34.15 15.39 25.77
C MET A 374 35.07 16.61 25.76
N ALA A 375 34.60 17.78 26.17
CA ALA A 375 35.47 18.95 26.34
C ALA A 375 36.55 18.70 27.39
N SER A 376 37.78 19.05 27.06
CA SER A 376 38.89 19.11 28.00
C SER A 376 38.60 20.17 29.08
N ALA A 377 38.95 19.89 30.33
CA ALA A 377 38.89 20.89 31.39
C ALA A 377 39.99 21.93 31.14
N HIS A 378 39.65 23.11 30.61
CA HIS A 378 40.62 24.20 30.54
C HIS A 378 40.83 24.77 31.95
N THR A 379 41.98 24.44 32.54
CA THR A 379 42.66 25.25 33.55
C THR A 379 43.48 26.32 32.84
N GLY A 380 43.05 27.58 32.95
CA GLY A 380 43.90 28.77 32.70
C GLY A 380 43.46 29.68 31.54
N PRO A 381 43.45 31.01 31.73
CA PRO A 381 43.20 31.97 30.66
C PRO A 381 44.42 32.05 29.74
N VAL A 382 44.18 32.08 28.43
CA VAL A 382 45.21 32.40 27.42
C VAL A 382 45.66 33.86 27.64
N PRO A 383 46.97 34.18 27.65
CA PRO A 383 47.43 35.55 27.76
C PRO A 383 46.95 36.38 26.58
N ALA A 384 46.48 37.58 26.84
CA ALA A 384 46.17 38.57 25.82
C ALA A 384 47.46 38.93 25.07
N GLU A 385 47.52 38.60 23.78
CA GLU A 385 48.56 39.13 22.89
C GLU A 385 48.09 40.51 22.37
N GLU A 386 48.99 41.47 22.52
CA GLU A 386 48.74 42.90 22.35
C GLU A 386 48.41 43.32 20.92
N THR A 387 47.60 44.37 20.87
CA THR A 387 47.20 45.15 19.71
C THR A 387 48.37 45.73 18.90
N GLY A 388 48.39 45.47 17.60
CA GLY A 388 49.18 46.24 16.62
C GLY A 388 48.44 46.33 15.28
N ALA A 389 47.89 47.50 14.98
CA ALA A 389 47.08 47.77 13.78
C ALA A 389 47.94 48.16 12.56
N GLY A 390 47.51 47.74 11.36
CA GLY A 390 47.93 48.30 10.07
C GLY A 390 47.30 47.54 8.87
N PRO A 391 46.76 48.19 7.80
CA PRO A 391 45.69 47.60 6.98
C PRO A 391 46.07 47.19 5.53
N LEU A 392 45.19 46.38 4.91
CA LEU A 392 45.05 46.03 3.46
C LEU A 392 46.16 45.10 2.90
N THR A 393 45.97 44.13 1.99
CA THR A 393 45.04 43.93 0.85
C THR A 393 44.88 42.41 0.55
N GLN A 394 43.80 42.06 -0.14
CA GLN A 394 43.64 40.78 -0.85
C GLN A 394 44.80 40.51 -1.81
N ALA A 395 45.33 39.29 -1.84
CA ALA A 395 45.34 38.39 -3.00
C ALA A 395 46.27 37.19 -2.76
N GLU A 396 45.88 36.06 -3.37
CA GLU A 396 46.73 34.95 -3.82
C GLU A 396 47.01 33.74 -2.90
N ALA A 397 46.47 32.62 -3.39
CA ALA A 397 47.09 31.29 -3.48
C ALA A 397 47.26 30.47 -2.19
N PHE A 398 46.23 29.67 -1.88
CA PHE A 398 46.41 28.38 -1.20
C PHE A 398 47.19 27.42 -2.12
N ALA A 399 48.51 27.41 -1.98
CA ALA A 399 49.37 26.36 -2.50
C ALA A 399 49.24 25.11 -1.60
N ALA A 400 49.07 23.94 -2.23
CA ALA A 400 49.10 22.64 -1.57
C ALA A 400 50.54 22.32 -1.10
N PRO A 401 50.74 21.59 0.02
CA PRO A 401 52.07 21.16 0.42
C PRO A 401 52.58 19.99 -0.45
N PRO A 402 53.91 19.84 -0.60
CA PRO A 402 54.54 18.88 -1.49
C PRO A 402 54.56 17.45 -0.91
N GLU A 403 54.70 16.49 -1.83
CA GLU A 403 54.83 15.06 -1.57
C GLU A 403 56.09 14.74 -0.74
N GLU A 404 55.92 13.99 0.36
CA GLU A 404 57.03 13.46 1.17
C GLU A 404 57.49 12.09 0.62
N GLU A 405 58.80 12.01 0.40
CA GLU A 405 59.56 10.85 -0.01
C GLU A 405 59.44 9.69 0.99
N ALA A 406 59.08 8.51 0.48
CA ALA A 406 59.01 7.28 1.24
C ALA A 406 60.42 6.73 1.54
N LEU A 407 60.76 6.65 2.82
CA LEU A 407 61.90 5.90 3.34
C LEU A 407 61.72 4.39 3.07
N GLN A 408 62.70 3.78 2.42
CA GLN A 408 62.78 2.33 2.21
C GLN A 408 63.20 1.62 3.50
N VAL A 409 62.43 0.62 3.92
CA VAL A 409 62.91 -0.47 4.80
C VAL A 409 62.65 -1.78 4.07
N THR A 410 63.73 -2.50 3.80
CA THR A 410 63.77 -3.81 3.15
C THR A 410 63.62 -4.91 4.19
N GLU A 411 62.71 -5.86 3.96
CA GLU A 411 62.87 -7.26 4.39
C GLU A 411 62.01 -8.22 3.53
N LYS A 412 62.56 -9.40 3.25
CA LYS A 412 62.18 -10.40 2.21
C LYS A 412 60.96 -11.27 2.58
N PRO A 413 60.39 -12.05 1.63
CA PRO A 413 58.99 -12.49 1.65
C PRO A 413 58.76 -13.88 2.27
N ALA A 414 57.51 -14.12 2.69
CA ALA A 414 56.96 -15.45 2.88
C ALA A 414 55.61 -15.54 2.14
N LEU A 415 55.46 -16.56 1.29
CA LEU A 415 54.26 -16.87 0.50
C LEU A 415 53.06 -17.21 1.41
N SER A 416 51.91 -16.59 1.17
CA SER A 416 50.59 -17.26 1.25
C SER A 416 49.46 -16.33 0.76
N GLU A 417 48.77 -16.77 -0.30
CA GLU A 417 47.40 -16.41 -0.76
C GLU A 417 47.09 -14.92 -0.98
N ASN A 418 46.49 -14.56 -2.13
CA ASN A 418 46.41 -13.18 -2.63
C ASN A 418 44.97 -12.59 -2.56
N PRO A 419 44.59 -11.88 -1.48
CA PRO A 419 43.43 -10.97 -1.42
C PRO A 419 43.75 -9.52 -1.86
N ASP A 420 45.01 -9.17 -2.12
CA ASP A 420 45.44 -7.79 -2.35
C ASP A 420 45.27 -7.30 -3.78
N ALA A 421 45.20 -8.19 -4.78
CA ALA A 421 44.95 -7.83 -6.18
C ALA A 421 43.61 -7.08 -6.37
N PHE A 422 42.57 -7.45 -5.62
CA PHE A 422 41.28 -6.77 -5.66
C PHE A 422 41.36 -5.38 -5.04
N ARG A 423 42.18 -5.22 -4.01
CA ARG A 423 42.36 -3.97 -3.27
C ARG A 423 43.17 -2.96 -4.08
N GLU A 424 44.24 -3.42 -4.73
CA GLU A 424 45.04 -2.66 -5.71
C GLU A 424 44.19 -2.24 -6.92
N LEU A 425 43.42 -3.15 -7.51
CA LEU A 425 42.50 -2.82 -8.61
C LEU A 425 41.45 -1.80 -8.19
N PHE A 426 40.86 -1.93 -7.00
CA PHE A 426 39.85 -1.00 -6.48
C PHE A 426 40.44 0.39 -6.21
N ILE A 427 41.65 0.47 -5.67
CA ILE A 427 42.36 1.75 -5.45
C ILE A 427 42.69 2.40 -6.79
N LEU A 428 43.15 1.63 -7.78
CA LEU A 428 43.54 2.15 -9.10
C LEU A 428 42.33 2.63 -9.91
N VAL A 429 41.22 1.89 -9.86
CA VAL A 429 39.92 2.31 -10.42
C VAL A 429 39.42 3.56 -9.71
N LYS A 430 39.46 3.61 -8.38
CA LYS A 430 39.03 4.78 -7.59
C LYS A 430 39.86 6.03 -7.90
N ARG A 431 41.18 5.90 -8.08
CA ARG A 431 42.11 7.01 -8.37
C ARG A 431 41.91 7.56 -9.79
N LYS A 432 41.66 6.70 -10.79
CA LYS A 432 41.35 7.12 -12.17
C LYS A 432 39.91 7.62 -12.36
N ALA A 433 38.94 7.02 -11.67
CA ALA A 433 37.53 7.37 -11.81
C ALA A 433 37.12 8.59 -10.96
N ALA A 434 37.78 8.87 -9.83
CA ALA A 434 37.43 9.98 -8.93
C ALA A 434 37.34 11.37 -9.59
N PRO A 435 38.29 11.82 -10.45
CA PRO A 435 38.18 13.13 -11.10
C PRO A 435 37.08 13.17 -12.16
N VAL A 436 36.89 12.08 -12.91
CA VAL A 436 35.83 11.94 -13.92
C VAL A 436 34.45 11.91 -13.25
N ILE A 437 34.28 11.10 -12.21
CA ILE A 437 33.05 11.04 -11.41
C ILE A 437 32.76 12.39 -10.77
N ARG A 438 33.76 13.12 -10.23
CA ARG A 438 33.55 14.46 -9.64
C ARG A 438 33.05 15.51 -10.64
N GLY A 439 33.46 15.43 -11.91
CA GLY A 439 33.01 16.35 -12.96
C GLY A 439 31.60 16.03 -13.45
N TYR A 440 31.25 14.74 -13.54
CA TYR A 440 30.03 14.30 -14.22
C TYR A 440 28.93 13.72 -13.31
N TRP A 441 29.13 13.59 -11.99
CA TRP A 441 28.10 13.01 -11.11
C TRP A 441 26.82 13.85 -11.04
N LYS A 442 26.92 15.19 -10.99
CA LYS A 442 25.74 16.07 -10.99
C LYS A 442 24.91 15.92 -12.26
N PRO A 443 25.48 16.03 -13.48
CA PRO A 443 24.71 15.80 -14.70
C PRO A 443 24.26 14.33 -14.83
N ALA A 444 25.05 13.35 -14.39
CA ALA A 444 24.65 11.94 -14.42
C ALA A 444 23.43 11.67 -13.52
N VAL A 445 23.42 12.20 -12.29
CA VAL A 445 22.27 12.12 -11.38
C VAL A 445 21.05 12.83 -11.99
N ALA A 446 21.23 14.02 -12.57
CA ALA A 446 20.15 14.74 -13.24
C ALA A 446 19.56 13.94 -14.41
N VAL A 447 20.40 13.29 -15.23
CA VAL A 447 19.96 12.42 -16.34
C VAL A 447 19.22 11.20 -15.81
N ILE A 448 19.70 10.55 -14.77
CA ILE A 448 19.01 9.40 -14.15
C ILE A 448 17.64 9.83 -13.63
N CYS A 449 17.56 10.94 -12.90
CA CYS A 449 16.28 11.48 -12.43
C CYS A 449 15.33 11.81 -13.59
N LEU A 450 15.84 12.38 -14.68
CA LEU A 450 15.05 12.66 -15.87
C LEU A 450 14.54 11.38 -16.55
N LEU A 451 15.38 10.35 -16.67
CA LEU A 451 14.98 9.05 -17.24
C LEU A 451 13.89 8.39 -16.39
N ILE A 452 14.01 8.44 -15.06
CA ILE A 452 12.98 7.95 -14.14
C ILE A 452 11.68 8.74 -14.32
N LEU A 453 11.77 10.07 -14.43
CA LEU A 453 10.60 10.94 -14.63
C LEU A 453 9.90 10.63 -15.96
N VAL A 454 10.66 10.48 -17.05
CA VAL A 454 10.13 10.11 -18.38
C VAL A 454 9.49 8.72 -18.34
N PHE A 455 10.13 7.76 -17.67
CA PHE A 455 9.56 6.43 -17.50
C PHE A 455 8.23 6.48 -16.74
N CYS A 456 8.20 7.14 -15.58
CA CYS A 456 6.97 7.32 -14.79
C CYS A 456 5.89 8.06 -15.58
N GLY A 457 6.26 9.13 -16.29
CA GLY A 457 5.37 9.91 -17.14
C GLY A 457 4.78 9.08 -18.28
N SER A 458 5.57 8.21 -18.91
CA SER A 458 5.09 7.34 -19.99
C SER A 458 4.11 6.28 -19.49
N ARG A 459 4.34 5.72 -18.28
CA ARG A 459 3.39 4.79 -17.65
C ARG A 459 2.08 5.47 -17.30
N PHE A 460 2.13 6.71 -16.79
CA PHE A 460 0.92 7.48 -16.51
C PHE A 460 0.17 7.86 -17.80
N TYR A 461 0.90 8.31 -18.83
CA TYR A 461 0.32 8.66 -20.13
C TYR A 461 -0.32 7.45 -20.82
N ALA A 462 0.29 6.27 -20.73
CA ALA A 462 -0.29 5.04 -21.28
C ALA A 462 -1.68 4.74 -20.68
N VAL A 463 -1.84 4.89 -19.36
CA VAL A 463 -3.14 4.69 -18.70
C VAL A 463 -4.12 5.80 -19.08
N TYR A 464 -3.69 7.06 -19.04
CA TYR A 464 -4.54 8.20 -19.39
C TYR A 464 -5.03 8.13 -20.85
N SER A 465 -4.15 7.77 -21.79
CA SER A 465 -4.48 7.69 -23.21
C SER A 465 -5.45 6.56 -23.56
N ASP A 466 -5.41 5.41 -22.86
CA ASP A 466 -6.42 4.34 -23.03
C ASP A 466 -7.84 4.86 -22.76
N TYR A 467 -8.05 5.51 -21.61
CA TYR A 467 -9.35 6.08 -21.23
C TYR A 467 -9.84 7.15 -22.21
N GLU A 468 -8.94 8.06 -22.61
CA GLU A 468 -9.29 9.17 -23.49
C GLU A 468 -9.56 8.72 -24.93
N ASN A 469 -8.82 7.72 -25.43
CA ASN A 469 -9.05 7.14 -26.75
C ASN A 469 -10.38 6.39 -26.79
N GLY A 470 -10.70 5.58 -25.77
CA GLY A 470 -11.99 4.91 -25.66
C GLY A 470 -13.17 5.90 -25.66
N ARG A 471 -13.05 7.00 -24.91
CA ARG A 471 -14.07 8.07 -24.90
C ARG A 471 -14.29 8.68 -26.30
N LYS A 472 -13.21 9.03 -27.01
CA LYS A 472 -13.28 9.60 -28.36
C LYS A 472 -13.92 8.64 -29.37
N GLU A 473 -13.67 7.35 -29.25
CA GLU A 473 -14.29 6.34 -30.10
C GLU A 473 -15.82 6.32 -29.95
N TYR A 474 -16.32 6.33 -28.71
CA TYR A 474 -17.77 6.35 -28.47
C TYR A 474 -18.42 7.68 -28.85
N GLU A 475 -17.72 8.81 -28.66
CA GLU A 475 -18.18 10.11 -29.17
C GLU A 475 -18.30 10.11 -30.70
N LYS A 476 -17.30 9.55 -31.40
CA LYS A 476 -17.34 9.40 -32.86
C LYS A 476 -18.49 8.49 -33.31
N ALA A 477 -18.71 7.37 -32.63
CA ALA A 477 -19.83 6.47 -32.92
C ALA A 477 -21.17 7.21 -32.75
N ALA A 478 -21.32 7.99 -31.68
CA ALA A 478 -22.53 8.77 -31.41
C ALA A 478 -22.76 9.88 -32.45
N GLN A 479 -21.72 10.62 -32.82
CA GLN A 479 -21.80 11.68 -33.85
C GLN A 479 -22.21 11.13 -35.22
N THR A 480 -21.81 9.90 -35.56
CA THR A 480 -22.19 9.28 -36.83
C THR A 480 -23.69 8.95 -36.92
N MET A 481 -24.38 8.92 -35.78
CA MET A 481 -25.82 8.66 -35.65
C MET A 481 -26.65 9.94 -35.47
N SER A 482 -26.05 11.13 -35.55
CA SER A 482 -26.77 12.42 -35.52
C SER A 482 -26.96 12.96 -36.94
N GLU A 483 -28.10 13.59 -37.25
CA GLU A 483 -28.26 14.23 -38.57
C GLU A 483 -27.30 15.42 -38.75
N PRO A 484 -26.76 15.65 -39.96
CA PRO A 484 -26.22 16.95 -40.29
C PRO A 484 -27.37 17.95 -40.31
N PHE A 485 -27.34 18.96 -39.45
CA PHE A 485 -28.25 20.10 -39.54
C PHE A 485 -28.27 20.63 -40.99
N PRO A 486 -29.42 20.73 -41.67
CA PRO A 486 -29.48 21.53 -42.88
C PRO A 486 -29.12 22.98 -42.50
N PRO A 487 -28.42 23.73 -43.36
CA PRO A 487 -28.14 25.13 -43.09
C PRO A 487 -29.46 25.91 -43.22
N SER A 488 -30.25 25.96 -42.16
CA SER A 488 -31.46 26.78 -42.14
C SER A 488 -31.07 28.24 -41.97
N SER A 489 -31.10 28.94 -43.09
CA SER A 489 -31.26 30.38 -43.18
C SER A 489 -32.29 30.90 -42.17
N SER A 490 -31.89 31.67 -41.18
CA SER A 490 -32.51 32.96 -40.86
C SER A 490 -31.74 33.68 -39.75
N ALA A 491 -31.03 34.73 -40.14
CA ALA A 491 -30.53 35.75 -39.22
C ALA A 491 -31.66 36.63 -38.64
N ALA A 492 -32.92 36.16 -38.60
CA ALA A 492 -34.10 37.01 -38.37
C ALA A 492 -34.92 36.68 -37.12
N ALA A 493 -34.62 35.63 -36.35
CA ALA A 493 -35.41 35.23 -35.17
C ALA A 493 -34.70 35.51 -33.82
N ARG A 494 -33.94 36.62 -33.71
CA ARG A 494 -33.33 37.09 -32.44
C ARG A 494 -34.18 38.13 -31.69
N GLN A 495 -35.47 38.25 -31.98
CA GLN A 495 -36.34 39.24 -31.31
C GLN A 495 -37.74 38.70 -31.03
N SER A 496 -37.86 37.78 -30.08
CA SER A 496 -39.05 37.60 -29.26
C SER A 496 -38.75 36.62 -28.12
N GLY A 497 -38.75 37.13 -26.89
CA GLY A 497 -38.43 36.38 -25.67
C GLY A 497 -39.53 35.39 -25.26
N VAL A 498 -39.77 34.39 -26.11
CA VAL A 498 -40.55 33.19 -25.76
C VAL A 498 -39.53 32.11 -25.36
N PRO A 499 -39.72 31.36 -24.25
CA PRO A 499 -38.83 30.26 -23.94
C PRO A 499 -38.93 29.22 -25.06
N VAL A 500 -37.85 29.08 -25.83
CA VAL A 500 -37.68 27.99 -26.78
C VAL A 500 -37.59 26.72 -25.94
N THR A 501 -38.66 25.94 -25.95
CA THR A 501 -38.64 24.54 -25.48
C THR A 501 -37.54 23.84 -26.28
N PRO A 502 -36.55 23.15 -25.66
CA PRO A 502 -35.56 22.41 -26.43
C PRO A 502 -36.28 21.37 -27.27
N ALA A 503 -36.30 21.62 -28.58
CA ALA A 503 -36.83 20.73 -29.58
C ALA A 503 -36.04 19.41 -29.58
N ALA A 504 -36.72 18.34 -29.98
CA ALA A 504 -36.25 16.96 -30.08
C ALA A 504 -34.76 16.83 -30.46
N ASP A 505 -34.00 16.06 -29.68
CA ASP A 505 -32.61 15.71 -29.96
C ASP A 505 -32.50 15.07 -31.35
N GLY A 506 -31.71 15.67 -32.25
CA GLY A 506 -31.50 15.26 -33.65
C GLY A 506 -30.73 13.94 -33.85
N PHE A 507 -31.08 12.90 -33.10
CA PHE A 507 -30.55 11.55 -33.24
C PHE A 507 -31.31 10.80 -34.34
N ALA A 508 -30.61 10.44 -35.42
CA ALA A 508 -31.16 9.67 -36.53
C ALA A 508 -30.42 8.34 -36.67
N PHE A 509 -31.07 7.29 -36.20
CA PHE A 509 -30.51 5.95 -36.25
C PHE A 509 -30.52 5.37 -37.67
N ASP A 510 -29.35 4.91 -38.11
CA ASP A 510 -29.18 4.20 -39.39
C ASP A 510 -28.47 2.86 -39.15
N TYR A 511 -29.24 1.78 -39.23
CA TYR A 511 -28.73 0.43 -39.00
C TYR A 511 -27.65 0.02 -40.00
N GLN A 512 -27.73 0.48 -41.25
CA GLN A 512 -26.73 0.13 -42.27
C GLN A 512 -25.41 0.87 -42.00
N LYS A 513 -25.46 2.15 -41.62
CA LYS A 513 -24.25 2.90 -41.22
C LYS A 513 -23.61 2.34 -39.95
N LEU A 514 -24.41 1.84 -39.01
CA LEU A 514 -23.90 1.21 -37.80
C LEU A 514 -23.17 -0.10 -38.13
N THR A 515 -23.82 -0.99 -38.89
CA THR A 515 -23.26 -2.30 -39.26
C THR A 515 -22.08 -2.19 -40.24
N ALA A 516 -22.00 -1.11 -41.03
CA ALA A 516 -20.82 -0.81 -41.85
C ALA A 516 -19.57 -0.45 -41.02
N GLN A 517 -19.75 0.09 -39.82
CA GLN A 517 -18.62 0.41 -38.92
C GLN A 517 -18.17 -0.80 -38.11
N ASN A 518 -19.11 -1.67 -37.72
CA ASN A 518 -18.81 -2.95 -37.11
C ASN A 518 -19.88 -3.98 -37.50
N SER A 519 -19.44 -5.07 -38.12
CA SER A 519 -20.28 -6.21 -38.51
C SER A 519 -21.06 -6.84 -37.35
N ASP A 520 -20.55 -6.70 -36.13
CA ASP A 520 -21.10 -7.32 -34.93
C ASP A 520 -22.16 -6.43 -34.27
N ALA A 521 -22.47 -5.27 -34.86
CA ALA A 521 -23.44 -4.32 -34.32
C ALA A 521 -24.89 -4.82 -34.51
N VAL A 522 -25.65 -4.84 -33.43
CA VAL A 522 -27.03 -5.35 -33.39
C VAL A 522 -28.06 -4.26 -33.08
N GLY A 523 -27.65 -3.12 -32.53
CA GLY A 523 -28.55 -2.02 -32.22
C GLY A 523 -27.88 -0.82 -31.54
N TRP A 524 -28.69 0.08 -31.00
CA TRP A 524 -28.26 1.22 -30.19
C TRP A 524 -29.18 1.37 -28.99
N LEU A 525 -28.60 1.63 -27.81
CA LEU A 525 -29.34 1.87 -26.58
C LEU A 525 -29.13 3.31 -26.13
N ARG A 526 -30.21 3.99 -25.79
CA ARG A 526 -30.18 5.37 -25.33
C ARG A 526 -31.11 5.59 -24.15
N LEU A 527 -30.64 6.36 -23.17
CA LEU A 527 -31.45 6.91 -22.09
C LEU A 527 -31.50 8.44 -22.30
N PRO A 528 -32.64 9.00 -22.75
CA PRO A 528 -32.75 10.41 -23.09
C PRO A 528 -32.30 11.34 -21.96
N LYS A 529 -31.69 12.48 -22.33
CA LYS A 529 -31.15 13.49 -21.40
C LYS A 529 -30.04 13.00 -20.46
N THR A 530 -29.40 11.89 -20.79
CA THR A 530 -28.22 11.35 -20.07
C THR A 530 -27.09 11.05 -21.04
N ASN A 531 -25.91 10.72 -20.51
CA ASN A 531 -24.75 10.30 -21.31
C ASN A 531 -24.84 8.83 -21.78
N LEU A 532 -25.88 8.08 -21.40
CA LEU A 532 -26.07 6.71 -21.84
C LEU A 532 -26.65 6.72 -23.26
N SER A 533 -25.76 6.61 -24.25
CA SER A 533 -26.09 6.50 -25.67
C SER A 533 -24.96 5.72 -26.34
N TYR A 534 -25.17 4.42 -26.56
CA TYR A 534 -24.11 3.50 -26.98
C TYR A 534 -24.59 2.51 -28.04
N PRO A 535 -23.70 2.13 -28.99
CA PRO A 535 -23.97 1.02 -29.88
C PRO A 535 -23.95 -0.30 -29.10
N ILE A 536 -24.83 -1.22 -29.49
CA ILE A 536 -24.91 -2.57 -28.96
C ILE A 536 -24.25 -3.51 -29.98
N VAL A 537 -23.29 -4.30 -29.53
CA VAL A 537 -22.62 -5.35 -30.32
C VAL A 537 -22.96 -6.73 -29.79
N GLN A 538 -22.77 -7.78 -30.58
CA GLN A 538 -22.93 -9.16 -30.15
C GLN A 538 -21.73 -9.99 -30.60
N GLY A 539 -20.98 -10.49 -29.62
CA GLY A 539 -19.84 -11.38 -29.87
C GLY A 539 -20.25 -12.84 -30.04
N LYS A 540 -19.25 -13.71 -30.23
CA LYS A 540 -19.44 -15.17 -30.17
C LYS A 540 -19.48 -15.71 -28.75
N ASP A 541 -19.07 -14.88 -27.79
CA ASP A 541 -19.06 -15.10 -26.35
C ASP A 541 -19.38 -13.77 -25.63
N ASN A 542 -19.53 -13.82 -24.31
CA ASN A 542 -19.73 -12.64 -23.47
C ASN A 542 -18.42 -12.07 -22.91
N ALA A 543 -17.25 -12.55 -23.35
CA ALA A 543 -15.95 -12.19 -22.80
C ALA A 543 -15.21 -11.14 -23.67
N TYR A 544 -15.30 -11.27 -24.99
CA TYR A 544 -14.53 -10.46 -25.95
C TYR A 544 -14.79 -8.96 -25.80
N TYR A 545 -16.06 -8.54 -25.72
CA TYR A 545 -16.42 -7.12 -25.65
C TYR A 545 -16.29 -6.51 -24.25
N LEU A 546 -15.78 -7.25 -23.26
CA LEU A 546 -15.42 -6.68 -21.97
C LEU A 546 -14.16 -5.83 -22.04
N ASN A 547 -13.22 -6.16 -22.92
CA ASN A 547 -11.95 -5.46 -23.06
C ASN A 547 -11.70 -4.96 -24.49
N HIS A 548 -12.75 -4.93 -25.32
CA HIS A 548 -12.71 -4.38 -26.67
C HIS A 548 -13.83 -3.35 -26.86
N THR A 549 -13.52 -2.23 -27.51
CA THR A 549 -14.51 -1.19 -27.86
C THR A 549 -15.41 -1.62 -29.02
N PHE A 550 -16.40 -0.78 -29.36
CA PHE A 550 -17.21 -0.93 -30.58
C PHE A 550 -16.37 -1.13 -31.86
N TYR A 551 -15.19 -0.52 -31.97
CA TYR A 551 -14.31 -0.69 -33.14
C TYR A 551 -13.33 -1.86 -33.02
N LYS A 552 -13.53 -2.75 -32.03
CA LYS A 552 -12.67 -3.93 -31.75
C LYS A 552 -11.25 -3.56 -31.31
N ASN A 553 -11.04 -2.33 -30.82
CA ASN A 553 -9.77 -1.92 -30.23
C ASN A 553 -9.71 -2.35 -28.76
N ASN A 554 -8.53 -2.81 -28.31
CA ASN A 554 -8.30 -3.12 -26.91
C ASN A 554 -8.51 -1.86 -26.05
N SER A 555 -9.42 -1.93 -25.09
CA SER A 555 -9.61 -0.88 -24.10
C SER A 555 -10.24 -1.43 -22.84
N SER A 556 -9.82 -0.87 -21.70
CA SER A 556 -10.44 -1.17 -20.39
C SER A 556 -11.92 -0.73 -20.30
N MET A 557 -12.40 0.11 -21.22
CA MET A 557 -13.79 0.57 -21.27
C MET A 557 -14.77 -0.48 -21.81
N GLY A 558 -14.30 -1.46 -22.60
CA GLY A 558 -15.15 -2.47 -23.26
C GLY A 558 -16.21 -1.86 -24.18
N ALA A 559 -17.29 -2.60 -24.45
CA ALA A 559 -18.47 -2.19 -25.20
C ALA A 559 -19.77 -2.53 -24.46
N ILE A 560 -20.90 -1.98 -24.95
CA ILE A 560 -22.23 -2.45 -24.57
C ILE A 560 -22.58 -3.62 -25.48
N PHE A 561 -22.86 -4.79 -24.92
CA PHE A 561 -23.03 -6.00 -25.71
C PHE A 561 -24.23 -6.85 -25.31
N LEU A 562 -24.87 -7.45 -26.30
CA LEU A 562 -25.96 -8.41 -26.15
C LEU A 562 -25.41 -9.80 -25.84
N ASP A 563 -26.11 -10.56 -25.00
CA ASP A 563 -25.74 -11.94 -24.66
C ASP A 563 -25.64 -12.80 -25.93
N TYR A 564 -24.54 -13.56 -26.06
CA TYR A 564 -24.27 -14.37 -27.26
C TYR A 564 -25.34 -15.44 -27.54
N ARG A 565 -26.10 -15.87 -26.52
CA ARG A 565 -27.14 -16.92 -26.63
C ARG A 565 -28.43 -16.42 -27.28
N ILE A 566 -28.57 -15.12 -27.50
CA ILE A 566 -29.79 -14.50 -28.02
C ILE A 566 -29.72 -14.40 -29.54
N GLU A 567 -30.19 -15.44 -30.23
CA GLU A 567 -30.09 -15.53 -31.70
C GLU A 567 -31.02 -14.56 -32.45
N SER A 568 -32.17 -14.20 -31.87
CA SER A 568 -33.15 -13.31 -32.49
C SER A 568 -32.79 -11.82 -32.41
N GLY A 569 -31.63 -11.48 -31.81
CA GLY A 569 -31.18 -10.10 -31.61
C GLY A 569 -31.99 -9.32 -30.56
N PRO A 570 -31.81 -7.98 -30.50
CA PRO A 570 -32.52 -7.10 -29.58
C PRO A 570 -34.02 -7.13 -29.88
N GLY A 571 -34.85 -7.45 -28.88
CA GLY A 571 -36.28 -7.65 -29.05
C GLY A 571 -36.74 -9.12 -28.95
N SER A 572 -35.87 -10.02 -28.48
CA SER A 572 -36.25 -11.36 -28.01
C SER A 572 -37.18 -11.29 -26.79
N LYS A 573 -37.70 -12.43 -26.30
CA LYS A 573 -38.50 -12.47 -25.06
C LYS A 573 -37.77 -11.80 -23.90
N ASN A 574 -36.50 -12.14 -23.67
CA ASN A 574 -35.63 -11.45 -22.72
C ASN A 574 -34.29 -11.11 -23.38
N SER A 575 -34.12 -9.85 -23.77
CA SER A 575 -32.89 -9.34 -24.37
C SER A 575 -31.92 -8.89 -23.26
N ILE A 576 -30.89 -9.68 -22.97
CA ILE A 576 -29.93 -9.37 -21.90
C ILE A 576 -28.73 -8.62 -22.48
N VAL A 577 -28.51 -7.41 -22.00
CA VAL A 577 -27.42 -6.51 -22.43
C VAL A 577 -26.53 -6.19 -21.24
N TYR A 578 -25.23 -6.30 -21.45
CA TYR A 578 -24.20 -6.06 -20.47
C TYR A 578 -23.40 -4.81 -20.78
N GLY A 579 -22.86 -4.18 -19.75
CA GLY A 579 -21.97 -3.04 -19.88
C GLY A 579 -21.22 -2.75 -18.58
N HIS A 580 -20.01 -2.21 -18.70
CA HIS A 580 -19.20 -1.83 -17.55
C HIS A 580 -19.83 -0.70 -16.73
N ASN A 581 -19.63 -0.75 -15.42
CA ASN A 581 -19.87 0.39 -14.53
C ASN A 581 -18.54 1.15 -14.39
N MET A 582 -18.31 2.11 -15.28
CA MET A 582 -17.06 2.86 -15.30
C MET A 582 -17.04 3.91 -14.19
N ARG A 583 -15.92 4.03 -13.47
CA ARG A 583 -15.71 5.10 -12.46
C ARG A 583 -15.79 6.50 -13.05
N SER A 584 -15.58 6.65 -14.36
CA SER A 584 -15.75 7.92 -15.08
C SER A 584 -17.22 8.32 -15.27
N GLY A 585 -18.18 7.44 -14.95
CA GLY A 585 -19.61 7.66 -15.23
C GLY A 585 -20.05 7.24 -16.63
N ALA A 586 -19.15 6.69 -17.45
CA ALA A 586 -19.45 6.17 -18.79
C ALA A 586 -20.10 4.77 -18.76
N MET A 587 -20.55 4.31 -19.94
CA MET A 587 -21.15 2.99 -20.15
C MET A 587 -22.43 2.81 -19.32
N PHE A 588 -22.55 1.74 -18.53
CA PHE A 588 -23.73 1.46 -17.71
C PHE A 588 -23.63 2.00 -16.28
N ALA A 589 -22.65 2.88 -15.98
CA ALA A 589 -22.56 3.52 -14.68
C ALA A 589 -23.86 4.27 -14.29
N ALA A 590 -24.53 4.89 -15.27
CA ALA A 590 -25.80 5.57 -15.07
C ALA A 590 -26.93 4.65 -14.55
N LEU A 591 -26.85 3.33 -14.80
CA LEU A 591 -27.87 2.40 -14.30
C LEU A 591 -27.94 2.40 -12.78
N CYS A 592 -26.80 2.54 -12.08
CA CYS A 592 -26.77 2.56 -10.62
C CYS A 592 -27.56 3.74 -10.01
N ASN A 593 -27.80 4.80 -10.77
CA ASN A 593 -28.60 5.95 -10.30
C ASN A 593 -30.08 5.59 -10.12
N PHE A 594 -30.58 4.56 -10.82
CA PHE A 594 -31.93 4.03 -10.62
C PHE A 594 -32.11 3.38 -9.23
N ARG A 595 -31.07 3.26 -8.40
CA ARG A 595 -31.24 2.90 -6.99
C ARG A 595 -32.13 3.92 -6.26
N GLU A 596 -32.05 5.18 -6.67
CA GLU A 596 -32.87 6.26 -6.14
C GLU A 596 -34.15 6.41 -6.96
N LYS A 597 -35.31 6.26 -6.30
CA LYS A 597 -36.61 6.37 -6.97
C LYS A 597 -36.80 7.70 -7.72
N GLY A 598 -36.28 8.80 -7.19
CA GLY A 598 -36.36 10.11 -7.83
C GLY A 598 -35.64 10.20 -9.18
N TYR A 599 -34.63 9.35 -9.42
CA TYR A 599 -33.97 9.27 -10.74
C TYR A 599 -34.85 8.52 -11.75
N TYR A 600 -35.52 7.45 -11.33
CA TYR A 600 -36.51 6.75 -12.17
C TYR A 600 -37.65 7.68 -12.61
N GLU A 601 -38.20 8.48 -11.69
CA GLU A 601 -39.30 9.39 -12.00
C GLU A 601 -38.92 10.45 -13.05
N GLN A 602 -37.64 10.81 -13.15
CA GLN A 602 -37.11 11.72 -14.17
C GLN A 602 -36.77 11.01 -15.50
N HIS A 603 -36.51 9.71 -15.46
CA HIS A 603 -36.02 8.90 -16.57
C HIS A 603 -36.74 7.53 -16.68
N PRO A 604 -38.09 7.49 -16.85
CA PRO A 604 -38.86 6.24 -16.76
C PRO A 604 -38.74 5.32 -17.99
N GLU A 605 -38.17 5.83 -19.09
CA GLU A 605 -38.20 5.20 -20.41
C GLU A 605 -36.84 5.32 -21.12
N MET A 606 -36.48 4.26 -21.84
CA MET A 606 -35.28 4.14 -22.67
C MET A 606 -35.66 3.96 -24.13
N GLU A 607 -34.74 4.28 -25.05
CA GLU A 607 -34.91 4.09 -26.48
C GLU A 607 -33.99 2.97 -26.95
N LEU A 608 -34.57 1.92 -27.56
CA LEU A 608 -33.84 0.84 -28.21
C LEU A 608 -34.01 0.97 -29.72
N TYR A 609 -32.89 1.03 -30.44
CA TYR A 609 -32.89 1.03 -31.89
C TYR A 609 -32.27 -0.26 -32.40
N SER A 610 -32.94 -0.89 -33.37
CA SER A 610 -32.47 -2.14 -33.98
C SER A 610 -32.84 -2.16 -35.46
N LYS A 611 -32.55 -3.27 -36.15
CA LYS A 611 -33.02 -3.49 -37.53
C LYS A 611 -34.55 -3.34 -37.68
N ALA A 612 -35.31 -3.60 -36.61
CA ALA A 612 -36.77 -3.47 -36.59
C ALA A 612 -37.26 -2.01 -36.45
N GLY A 613 -36.36 -1.05 -36.21
CA GLY A 613 -36.69 0.35 -35.97
C GLY A 613 -36.48 0.76 -34.51
N LYS A 614 -37.06 1.90 -34.14
CA LYS A 614 -37.09 2.42 -32.77
C LYS A 614 -38.19 1.72 -31.97
N ALA A 615 -37.86 1.27 -30.76
CA ALA A 615 -38.82 0.82 -29.75
C ALA A 615 -38.58 1.58 -28.45
N ASP A 616 -39.65 2.07 -27.84
CA ASP A 616 -39.59 2.70 -26.53
C ASP A 616 -39.70 1.61 -25.44
N CYS A 617 -38.87 1.72 -24.41
CA CYS A 617 -38.66 0.69 -23.39
C CYS A 617 -38.99 1.25 -22.00
N LYS A 618 -40.12 0.86 -21.42
CA LYS A 618 -40.55 1.35 -20.08
C LYS A 618 -39.99 0.50 -18.96
N ILE A 619 -39.33 1.12 -17.99
CA ILE A 619 -38.69 0.42 -16.87
C ILE A 619 -39.76 -0.12 -15.91
N PHE A 620 -39.78 -1.43 -15.70
CA PHE A 620 -40.74 -2.08 -14.79
C PHE A 620 -40.10 -2.70 -13.54
N SER A 621 -38.77 -2.90 -13.53
CA SER A 621 -38.07 -3.41 -12.36
C SER A 621 -36.64 -2.90 -12.29
N VAL A 622 -36.19 -2.57 -11.08
CA VAL A 622 -34.81 -2.16 -10.77
C VAL A 622 -34.37 -2.88 -9.52
N HIS A 623 -33.33 -3.71 -9.58
CA HIS A 623 -32.88 -4.48 -8.41
C HIS A 623 -31.41 -4.91 -8.47
N GLU A 624 -30.91 -5.43 -7.36
CA GLU A 624 -29.59 -6.09 -7.31
C GLU A 624 -29.76 -7.61 -7.43
N ALA A 625 -29.00 -8.25 -8.32
CA ALA A 625 -29.04 -9.70 -8.55
C ALA A 625 -27.64 -10.32 -8.47
N LYS A 626 -27.53 -11.59 -8.06
CA LYS A 626 -26.28 -12.35 -8.20
C LYS A 626 -26.06 -12.78 -9.65
N PRO A 627 -24.82 -12.94 -10.14
CA PRO A 627 -24.55 -13.33 -11.53
C PRO A 627 -25.12 -14.69 -11.95
N ASP A 628 -25.32 -15.60 -10.99
CA ASP A 628 -25.87 -16.95 -11.18
C ASP A 628 -27.39 -17.04 -10.93
N SER A 629 -28.05 -15.90 -10.72
CA SER A 629 -29.48 -15.87 -10.41
C SER A 629 -30.36 -16.10 -11.65
N GLU A 630 -31.62 -16.43 -11.39
CA GLU A 630 -32.65 -16.56 -12.44
C GLU A 630 -32.89 -15.28 -13.24
N THR A 631 -32.40 -14.11 -12.80
CA THR A 631 -32.46 -12.83 -13.53
C THR A 631 -31.87 -12.92 -14.94
N TYR A 632 -30.92 -13.84 -15.15
CA TYR A 632 -30.25 -14.05 -16.45
C TYR A 632 -30.88 -15.17 -17.29
N THR A 633 -32.13 -15.54 -17.01
CA THR A 633 -32.88 -16.53 -17.81
C THR A 633 -33.23 -15.95 -19.17
N TYR A 634 -32.68 -16.51 -20.25
CA TYR A 634 -32.88 -16.03 -21.63
C TYR A 634 -33.90 -16.86 -22.43
N SER A 635 -34.17 -18.11 -22.01
CA SER A 635 -35.08 -19.04 -22.69
C SER A 635 -36.13 -19.59 -21.73
N PHE A 636 -37.36 -19.79 -22.22
CA PHE A 636 -38.51 -20.21 -21.41
C PHE A 636 -39.24 -21.39 -22.08
N SER A 637 -39.62 -22.41 -21.30
CA SER A 637 -40.29 -23.62 -21.81
C SER A 637 -41.67 -23.35 -22.38
N ASP A 638 -42.39 -22.43 -21.73
CA ASP A 638 -43.77 -22.11 -22.05
C ASP A 638 -44.12 -20.69 -21.55
N GLN A 639 -45.29 -20.22 -21.95
CA GLN A 639 -45.75 -18.87 -21.64
C GLN A 639 -46.05 -18.65 -20.14
N SER A 640 -46.41 -19.71 -19.41
CA SER A 640 -46.66 -19.64 -17.97
C SER A 640 -45.34 -19.42 -17.20
N SER A 641 -44.30 -20.18 -17.55
CA SER A 641 -42.95 -20.04 -16.98
C SER A 641 -42.40 -18.62 -17.17
N TYR A 642 -42.64 -18.02 -18.34
CA TYR A 642 -42.26 -16.64 -18.63
C TYR A 642 -43.09 -15.62 -17.83
N GLY A 643 -44.40 -15.83 -17.73
CA GLY A 643 -45.26 -15.00 -16.88
C GLY A 643 -44.83 -15.01 -15.41
N SER A 644 -44.48 -16.19 -14.86
CA SER A 644 -43.94 -16.31 -13.51
C SER A 644 -42.60 -15.60 -13.34
N TYR A 645 -41.73 -15.67 -14.34
CA TYR A 645 -40.46 -14.92 -14.37
C TYR A 645 -40.69 -13.40 -14.31
N LEU A 646 -41.60 -12.86 -15.14
CA LEU A 646 -41.92 -11.42 -15.14
C LEU A 646 -42.45 -10.93 -13.78
N GLN A 647 -43.36 -11.69 -13.17
CA GLN A 647 -43.88 -11.37 -11.83
C GLN A 647 -42.79 -11.41 -10.78
N LYS A 648 -41.85 -12.37 -10.87
CA LYS A 648 -40.69 -12.46 -9.98
C LYS A 648 -39.78 -11.24 -10.14
N MET A 649 -39.46 -10.84 -11.38
CA MET A 649 -38.62 -9.66 -11.63
C MET A 649 -39.28 -8.38 -11.10
N LYS A 650 -40.59 -8.21 -11.29
CA LYS A 650 -41.34 -7.08 -10.72
C LYS A 650 -41.27 -7.07 -9.19
N LYS A 651 -41.43 -8.24 -8.54
CA LYS A 651 -41.37 -8.38 -7.08
C LYS A 651 -39.98 -8.10 -6.49
N LEU A 652 -38.91 -8.35 -7.25
CA LEU A 652 -37.53 -8.06 -6.81
C LEU A 652 -37.20 -6.56 -6.87
N SER A 653 -38.00 -5.75 -7.58
CA SER A 653 -37.75 -4.33 -7.75
C SER A 653 -37.66 -3.60 -6.41
N LEU A 654 -36.71 -2.66 -6.29
CA LEU A 654 -36.50 -1.83 -5.10
C LEU A 654 -37.71 -0.95 -4.78
N TYR A 655 -38.49 -0.59 -5.80
CA TYR A 655 -39.72 0.19 -5.69
C TYR A 655 -40.70 -0.20 -6.80
N ASP A 656 -41.97 0.09 -6.58
CA ASP A 656 -43.02 -0.07 -7.59
C ASP A 656 -42.94 1.06 -8.63
N THR A 657 -42.85 0.67 -9.90
CA THR A 657 -42.77 1.57 -11.05
C THR A 657 -44.15 1.88 -11.64
N GLY A 658 -45.18 1.10 -11.31
CA GLY A 658 -46.52 1.17 -11.91
C GLY A 658 -46.62 0.63 -13.35
N VAL A 659 -45.55 0.03 -13.89
CA VAL A 659 -45.54 -0.54 -15.24
C VAL A 659 -45.94 -2.02 -15.20
N GLU A 660 -46.96 -2.39 -15.96
CA GLU A 660 -47.44 -3.77 -16.06
C GLU A 660 -46.76 -4.53 -17.21
N THR A 661 -46.56 -5.83 -17.00
CA THR A 661 -46.05 -6.76 -18.01
C THR A 661 -46.96 -7.98 -18.09
N ASN A 662 -47.06 -8.57 -19.27
CA ASN A 662 -47.85 -9.77 -19.51
C ASN A 662 -47.02 -10.83 -20.25
N ALA A 663 -47.56 -12.03 -20.41
CA ALA A 663 -46.81 -13.15 -20.97
C ALA A 663 -46.55 -13.06 -22.49
N GLU A 664 -47.01 -12.00 -23.16
CA GLU A 664 -46.67 -11.63 -24.55
C GLU A 664 -45.64 -10.50 -24.63
N SER A 665 -45.36 -9.83 -23.50
CA SER A 665 -44.41 -8.72 -23.42
C SER A 665 -42.99 -9.19 -23.79
N ARG A 666 -42.27 -8.38 -24.56
CA ARG A 666 -40.82 -8.54 -24.77
C ARG A 666 -40.09 -7.62 -23.80
N ILE A 667 -39.01 -8.09 -23.19
CA ILE A 667 -38.25 -7.29 -22.22
C ILE A 667 -36.78 -7.12 -22.61
N LEU A 668 -36.21 -6.04 -22.10
CA LEU A 668 -34.80 -5.70 -22.13
C LEU A 668 -34.27 -5.76 -20.69
N THR A 669 -33.22 -6.54 -20.46
CA THR A 669 -32.52 -6.67 -19.18
C THR A 669 -31.15 -6.03 -19.31
N LEU A 670 -30.91 -4.95 -18.58
CA LEU A 670 -29.63 -4.25 -18.56
C LEU A 670 -28.89 -4.59 -17.27
N SER A 671 -27.65 -5.07 -17.38
CA SER A 671 -26.88 -5.56 -16.25
C SER A 671 -25.50 -4.91 -16.17
N THR A 672 -25.14 -4.40 -14.99
CA THR A 672 -23.81 -3.85 -14.72
C THR A 672 -23.30 -4.22 -13.32
N CYS A 673 -22.02 -4.00 -13.04
CA CYS A 673 -21.44 -4.26 -11.71
C CYS A 673 -21.92 -3.22 -10.69
N VAL A 674 -22.13 -3.61 -9.43
CA VAL A 674 -22.24 -2.64 -8.33
C VAL A 674 -20.85 -2.15 -7.91
N ASN A 675 -20.77 -0.93 -7.38
CA ASN A 675 -19.51 -0.30 -6.95
C ASN A 675 -19.06 -0.73 -5.53
N ASP A 676 -19.55 -1.87 -5.02
CA ASP A 676 -19.23 -2.39 -3.70
C ASP A 676 -18.44 -3.72 -3.78
N ALA A 677 -18.02 -4.25 -2.63
CA ALA A 677 -17.24 -5.49 -2.56
C ALA A 677 -18.10 -6.76 -2.72
N ARG A 678 -19.42 -6.63 -2.85
CA ARG A 678 -20.35 -7.76 -2.99
C ARG A 678 -20.42 -8.16 -4.45
N ASP A 679 -20.47 -9.46 -4.70
CA ASP A 679 -20.70 -9.97 -6.05
C ASP A 679 -22.19 -9.85 -6.43
N MET A 680 -22.60 -8.62 -6.67
CA MET A 680 -23.94 -8.30 -7.14
C MET A 680 -23.84 -7.56 -8.48
N ARG A 681 -24.94 -7.60 -9.21
CA ARG A 681 -25.14 -6.84 -10.43
C ARG A 681 -26.32 -5.92 -10.21
N PHE A 682 -26.18 -4.69 -10.66
CA PHE A 682 -27.30 -3.76 -10.71
C PHE A 682 -28.05 -4.01 -12.01
N VAL A 683 -29.33 -4.37 -11.90
CA VAL A 683 -30.15 -4.82 -13.01
C VAL A 683 -31.37 -3.93 -13.18
N VAL A 684 -31.60 -3.50 -14.41
CA VAL A 684 -32.78 -2.74 -14.83
C VAL A 684 -33.52 -3.54 -15.90
N HIS A 685 -34.78 -3.86 -15.65
CA HIS A 685 -35.66 -4.46 -16.65
C HIS A 685 -36.64 -3.44 -17.21
N ALA A 686 -36.75 -3.43 -18.53
CA ALA A 686 -37.71 -2.61 -19.26
C ALA A 686 -38.56 -3.46 -20.20
N VAL A 687 -39.83 -3.14 -20.32
CA VAL A 687 -40.73 -3.74 -21.32
C VAL A 687 -40.62 -2.96 -22.62
N ILE A 688 -40.42 -3.67 -23.72
CA ILE A 688 -40.32 -3.13 -25.08
C ILE A 688 -41.74 -2.97 -25.63
N LEU A 689 -42.11 -1.76 -26.05
CA LEU A 689 -43.44 -1.40 -26.53
C LEU A 689 -43.59 -1.49 -28.06
#